data_AF-A0A367FTZ9-F1
#
_entry.id   AF-A0A367FTZ9-F1
#
_cell.length_a   1.000
_cell.length_b   1.000
_cell.length_c   1.000
_cell.angle_alpha   90.00
_cell.angle_beta   90.00
_cell.angle_gamma   90.00
#
_symmetry.space_group_name_H-M   'P 1'
#
loop_
_entity.id
_entity.type
_entity.pdbx_description
1 polymer ?
#
loop_
_entity_poly.entity_id
_entity_poly.type
_entity_poly.pdbx_seq_one_letter_code
_entity_poly.pdbx_strand_id
1 'polypeptide(L)'
;MQRFGTNKLEGEKMDLQNIQEQLNTEFSKEDIRIIFWFDDKGEYEDEVSELQLDNAKLHILDGANWFYSKWLLNESDTESKYLVYAPFPKPSDAENPLADMCFYSALYYTDRISQMSQEMGIDNRFKEYLAQYSNFWKDRIRIEKFKELSIDHFNVETIDIGLIAVLTNVETPNFEEIIRQLLLNNSEAYMKALEDNGLLEKFWELCERYFGYQSESPNMDDLAACMLLTYASVALKDTLPAVLKSYVLKKKNDVVVFVRNLMDNVLYQEVYDALSEKVDKTLRVVSRIRDELKKDIDKSKDHSAQLLDIVNCDAFLGVDDILIDWALEQLNNEILDAQIDDMNIAQIADQRTAKTCHFGNVYKNEYQAIKYAYQMMKAVSVLEVPSDIKGMVEAYQTQTYLIDSYYRWFYSAYDCIGDVERFSQVRERIENMYSFTYLQKITPKWNQELTDNLMTDTGLKQQEDFYRNYMNAYEGKKRVIVIISDAFRYECAKELMERLEMDEKCTPKLECMVSGLPSVTSVGMASFLPHNELQVDENLNVTVDGQNCGDLAARDKILKARNENNVAVAFDDLINASQERLRELLQGKNIVYIYHNQIDARGDKPASENEVFKACEEAIKEIHRLVHRLTMYLSAPKFFITADHGFLYKRDKLQEYNKVSYDREICTYTNKRFLITKQRLKDTGMRSRAMSYLKNFYVTTPIGTDIFKVAGGGQNYVHGGSSLQEMLIPVIEVTTNAKFVAYNYVDVVLTSTNRKVTNLITYFDFIQTEKVTDTMKARSLVAYFRTEDGEKISFDVPIMANSREDAPEKRTFHEKFTLKSREYKYGDKYYLVLADANDEKNILQQYEFMIDIAFVDDFGF
;
A
#
# COMPACT_ATOMS: atom_id res chain seq x y z
N MET A 1 -2.37 -10.57 -29.36
CA MET A 1 -2.65 -11.42 -30.55
C MET A 1 -2.25 -10.64 -31.81
N GLN A 2 -1.58 -11.30 -32.75
CA GLN A 2 -0.90 -10.77 -33.96
C GLN A 2 0.55 -10.25 -33.76
N ARG A 3 1.47 -11.20 -33.53
CA ARG A 3 2.86 -11.25 -34.03
C ARG A 3 3.50 -12.57 -33.52
N PHE A 4 3.00 -13.72 -33.98
CA PHE A 4 3.51 -15.04 -33.58
C PHE A 4 3.59 -16.02 -34.77
N GLY A 5 3.73 -15.50 -36.00
CA GLY A 5 3.63 -16.31 -37.22
C GLY A 5 4.93 -16.54 -37.99
N THR A 6 6.04 -15.90 -37.62
CA THR A 6 7.24 -15.85 -38.49
C THR A 6 8.44 -16.65 -38.00
N ASN A 7 8.67 -16.79 -36.69
CA ASN A 7 9.83 -17.54 -36.19
C ASN A 7 9.66 -19.07 -36.28
N LYS A 8 8.41 -19.56 -36.37
CA LYS A 8 8.09 -21.00 -36.42
C LYS A 8 8.68 -21.70 -37.67
N LEU A 9 8.91 -20.96 -38.76
CA LEU A 9 9.39 -21.48 -40.05
C LEU A 9 10.91 -21.39 -40.25
N GLU A 10 11.65 -20.67 -39.38
CA GLU A 10 13.09 -20.43 -39.56
C GLU A 10 13.96 -21.51 -38.89
N GLY A 11 13.61 -21.98 -37.69
CA GLY A 11 14.30 -23.10 -37.02
C GLY A 11 14.01 -24.47 -37.64
N GLU A 12 12.74 -24.72 -38.02
CA GLU A 12 12.29 -25.95 -38.72
C GLU A 12 13.03 -26.18 -40.05
N LYS A 13 13.45 -25.09 -40.71
CA LYS A 13 14.21 -25.20 -41.95
C LYS A 13 15.63 -25.67 -41.71
N MET A 14 16.27 -25.33 -40.60
CA MET A 14 17.74 -25.44 -40.49
C MET A 14 18.24 -26.87 -40.24
N ASP A 15 17.55 -27.69 -39.43
CA ASP A 15 17.95 -29.08 -39.12
C ASP A 15 17.77 -30.01 -40.35
N LEU A 16 16.55 -30.03 -40.90
CA LEU A 16 16.23 -30.71 -42.16
C LEU A 16 17.05 -30.15 -43.33
N GLN A 17 17.34 -28.84 -43.40
CA GLN A 17 18.22 -28.27 -44.42
C GLN A 17 19.66 -28.76 -44.28
N ASN A 18 20.19 -28.90 -43.07
CA ASN A 18 21.57 -29.35 -42.88
C ASN A 18 21.70 -30.83 -43.29
N ILE A 19 20.73 -31.67 -42.89
CA ILE A 19 20.62 -33.06 -43.37
C ILE A 19 20.43 -33.09 -44.89
N GLN A 20 19.56 -32.25 -45.44
CA GLN A 20 19.31 -32.14 -46.88
C GLN A 20 20.55 -31.68 -47.65
N GLU A 21 21.30 -30.70 -47.15
CA GLU A 21 22.54 -30.20 -47.75
C GLU A 21 23.63 -31.27 -47.72
N GLN A 22 23.77 -32.00 -46.60
CA GLN A 22 24.70 -33.13 -46.49
C GLN A 22 24.33 -34.24 -47.46
N LEU A 23 23.05 -34.65 -47.48
CA LEU A 23 22.55 -35.69 -48.38
C LEU A 23 22.66 -35.27 -49.85
N ASN A 24 22.31 -34.03 -50.22
CA ASN A 24 22.45 -33.52 -51.59
C ASN A 24 23.92 -33.38 -52.00
N THR A 25 24.81 -33.02 -51.08
CA THR A 25 26.27 -33.02 -51.31
C THR A 25 26.76 -34.43 -51.59
N GLU A 26 26.32 -35.44 -50.82
CA GLU A 26 26.66 -36.84 -51.09
C GLU A 26 26.07 -37.32 -52.42
N PHE A 27 24.80 -37.02 -52.71
CA PHE A 27 24.18 -37.34 -53.99
C PHE A 27 24.77 -36.57 -55.19
N SER A 28 25.56 -35.52 -54.99
CA SER A 28 26.26 -34.82 -56.08
C SER A 28 27.45 -35.62 -56.64
N LYS A 29 27.96 -36.59 -55.89
CA LYS A 29 29.06 -37.47 -56.34
C LYS A 29 28.54 -38.46 -57.40
N GLU A 30 29.27 -38.62 -58.51
CA GLU A 30 28.81 -39.45 -59.64
C GLU A 30 28.66 -40.95 -59.29
N ASP A 31 29.43 -41.44 -58.31
CA ASP A 31 29.48 -42.83 -57.86
C ASP A 31 28.44 -43.19 -56.80
N ILE A 32 27.79 -42.19 -56.18
CA ILE A 32 26.75 -42.43 -55.17
C ILE A 32 25.38 -42.52 -55.82
N ARG A 33 24.85 -43.74 -55.87
CA ARG A 33 23.47 -44.01 -56.32
C ARG A 33 22.50 -44.24 -55.17
N ILE A 34 22.89 -44.93 -54.10
CA ILE A 34 22.00 -45.25 -52.99
C ILE A 34 22.67 -44.80 -51.68
N ILE A 35 21.90 -44.12 -50.84
CA ILE A 35 22.27 -43.80 -49.46
C ILE A 35 21.29 -44.52 -48.54
N PHE A 36 21.79 -45.36 -47.63
CA PHE A 36 21.00 -45.95 -46.56
C PHE A 36 21.12 -45.11 -45.29
N TRP A 37 20.00 -44.64 -44.77
CA TRP A 37 19.91 -43.95 -43.50
C TRP A 37 19.12 -44.82 -42.51
N PHE A 38 19.83 -45.41 -41.56
CA PHE A 38 19.24 -46.12 -40.43
C PHE A 38 19.13 -45.15 -39.25
N ASP A 39 17.90 -44.78 -38.93
CA ASP A 39 17.57 -43.99 -37.75
C ASP A 39 17.25 -44.96 -36.61
N ASP A 40 18.29 -45.26 -35.81
CA ASP A 40 18.25 -46.24 -34.72
C ASP A 40 17.10 -46.00 -33.72
N LYS A 41 16.60 -44.76 -33.59
CA LYS A 41 15.57 -44.38 -32.60
C LYS A 41 14.28 -43.86 -33.23
N GLY A 42 14.19 -43.81 -34.56
CA GLY A 42 13.04 -43.27 -35.30
C GLY A 42 12.78 -41.79 -34.99
N GLU A 43 13.82 -41.01 -34.70
CA GLU A 43 13.76 -39.59 -34.36
C GLU A 43 13.24 -38.71 -35.52
N TYR A 44 13.35 -39.15 -36.77
CA TYR A 44 12.97 -38.39 -37.97
C TYR A 44 11.80 -39.01 -38.78
N GLU A 45 11.10 -40.01 -38.22
CA GLU A 45 10.07 -40.79 -38.93
C GLU A 45 8.95 -39.92 -39.52
N ASP A 46 8.47 -38.95 -38.75
CA ASP A 46 7.39 -38.04 -39.16
C ASP A 46 7.85 -36.94 -40.14
N GLU A 47 9.15 -36.81 -40.36
CA GLU A 47 9.78 -35.62 -40.94
C GLU A 47 10.53 -35.90 -42.24
N VAL A 48 11.02 -37.13 -42.41
CA VAL A 48 11.85 -37.54 -43.55
C VAL A 48 11.17 -37.27 -44.91
N SER A 49 9.83 -37.28 -44.93
CA SER A 49 9.03 -36.99 -46.13
C SER A 49 9.09 -35.53 -46.60
N GLU A 50 9.57 -34.60 -45.75
CA GLU A 50 9.68 -33.17 -46.04
C GLU A 50 10.98 -32.82 -46.80
N LEU A 51 11.98 -33.72 -46.83
CA LEU A 51 13.29 -33.53 -47.46
C LEU A 51 13.19 -33.24 -48.97
N GLN A 52 13.86 -32.17 -49.42
CA GLN A 52 14.00 -31.84 -50.85
C GLN A 52 15.33 -32.36 -51.39
N LEU A 53 15.31 -33.55 -51.98
CA LEU A 53 16.47 -34.16 -52.59
C LEU A 53 16.61 -33.71 -54.07
N ASP A 54 17.75 -33.12 -54.44
CA ASP A 54 17.92 -32.48 -55.75
C ASP A 54 17.92 -33.49 -56.91
N ASN A 55 18.54 -34.66 -56.71
CA ASN A 55 18.71 -35.70 -57.75
C ASN A 55 18.42 -37.11 -57.23
N ALA A 56 17.66 -37.26 -56.15
CA ALA A 56 17.36 -38.55 -55.54
C ALA A 56 15.89 -38.69 -55.12
N LYS A 57 15.41 -39.93 -55.06
CA LYS A 57 14.05 -40.30 -54.60
C LYS A 57 14.11 -40.83 -53.17
N LEU A 58 13.11 -40.50 -52.35
CA LEU A 58 12.95 -41.08 -51.01
C LEU A 58 12.23 -42.44 -51.08
N HIS A 59 12.77 -43.44 -50.39
CA HIS A 59 12.13 -44.74 -50.18
C HIS A 59 12.19 -45.12 -48.70
N ILE A 60 11.04 -45.35 -48.07
CA ILE A 60 10.95 -45.63 -46.62
C ILE A 60 10.78 -47.14 -46.40
N LEU A 61 11.61 -47.70 -45.52
CA LEU A 61 11.49 -49.07 -45.05
C LEU A 61 10.53 -49.11 -43.85
N ASP A 62 9.50 -49.95 -43.92
CA ASP A 62 8.48 -50.13 -42.88
C ASP A 62 8.68 -51.43 -42.07
N GLY A 63 9.78 -52.14 -42.32
CA GLY A 63 10.09 -53.44 -41.71
C GLY A 63 9.42 -54.64 -42.39
N ALA A 64 8.47 -54.43 -43.31
CA ALA A 64 7.77 -55.50 -44.06
C ALA A 64 8.06 -55.46 -45.56
N ASN A 65 8.46 -54.30 -46.11
CA ASN A 65 8.62 -54.05 -47.55
C ASN A 65 10.00 -54.41 -48.13
N TRP A 66 10.81 -55.22 -47.44
CA TRP A 66 12.18 -55.58 -47.84
C TRP A 66 12.30 -56.16 -49.25
N PHE A 67 11.41 -57.08 -49.62
CA PHE A 67 11.44 -57.73 -50.95
C PHE A 67 11.15 -56.74 -52.08
N TYR A 68 10.13 -55.90 -51.87
CA TYR A 68 9.79 -54.84 -52.81
C TYR A 68 10.96 -53.85 -52.96
N SER A 69 11.55 -53.44 -51.85
CA SER A 69 12.70 -52.54 -51.82
C SER A 69 13.89 -53.11 -52.61
N LYS A 70 14.18 -54.41 -52.43
CA LYS A 70 15.26 -55.09 -53.16
C LYS A 70 15.01 -55.14 -54.66
N TRP A 71 13.78 -55.47 -55.06
CA TRP A 71 13.39 -55.50 -56.47
C TRP A 71 13.40 -54.09 -57.09
N LEU A 72 12.88 -53.08 -56.38
CA LEU A 72 12.86 -51.69 -56.83
C LEU A 72 14.27 -51.20 -57.15
N LEU A 73 15.19 -51.38 -56.20
CA LEU A 73 16.54 -50.82 -56.28
C LEU A 73 17.50 -51.63 -57.18
N ASN A 74 17.31 -52.94 -57.35
CA ASN A 74 18.20 -53.76 -58.20
C ASN A 74 17.67 -54.03 -59.61
N GLU A 75 16.35 -54.13 -59.79
CA GLU A 75 15.77 -54.66 -61.04
C GLU A 75 14.84 -53.66 -61.72
N SER A 76 14.05 -52.89 -60.96
CA SER A 76 13.03 -52.00 -61.54
C SER A 76 13.56 -50.62 -61.92
N ASP A 77 14.34 -49.97 -61.06
CA ASP A 77 14.87 -48.63 -61.28
C ASP A 77 16.38 -48.62 -61.01
N THR A 78 17.14 -49.04 -62.02
CA THR A 78 18.60 -49.25 -61.97
C THR A 78 19.43 -47.99 -62.19
N GLU A 79 18.79 -46.87 -62.54
CA GLU A 79 19.48 -45.63 -62.94
C GLU A 79 19.23 -44.49 -61.94
N SER A 80 18.06 -44.42 -61.30
CA SER A 80 17.75 -43.33 -60.36
C SER A 80 18.55 -43.46 -59.05
N LYS A 81 18.82 -42.32 -58.41
CA LYS A 81 19.39 -42.27 -57.06
C LYS A 81 18.31 -42.35 -55.98
N TYR A 82 18.62 -43.00 -54.86
CA TYR A 82 17.67 -43.23 -53.76
C TYR A 82 18.26 -42.93 -52.38
N LEU A 83 17.48 -42.25 -51.53
CA LEU A 83 17.64 -42.27 -50.08
C LEU A 83 16.72 -43.35 -49.53
N VAL A 84 17.30 -44.40 -48.96
CA VAL A 84 16.58 -45.49 -48.28
C VAL A 84 16.60 -45.22 -46.79
N TYR A 85 15.47 -44.75 -46.26
CA TYR A 85 15.31 -44.41 -44.85
C TYR A 85 14.66 -45.56 -44.07
N ALA A 86 15.21 -45.89 -42.90
CA ALA A 86 14.66 -46.88 -41.97
C ALA A 86 14.51 -46.26 -40.58
N PRO A 87 13.29 -46.15 -40.01
CA PRO A 87 13.06 -45.64 -38.65
C PRO A 87 13.36 -46.70 -37.57
N PHE A 88 14.43 -47.47 -37.76
CA PHE A 88 14.87 -48.53 -36.87
C PHE A 88 16.36 -48.84 -37.09
N PRO A 89 17.04 -49.48 -36.12
CA PRO A 89 18.46 -49.74 -36.21
C PRO A 89 18.79 -50.72 -37.33
N LYS A 90 20.00 -50.57 -37.92
CA LYS A 90 20.49 -51.47 -38.96
C LYS A 90 20.46 -52.93 -38.45
N PRO A 91 19.69 -53.84 -39.09
CA PRO A 91 19.68 -55.24 -38.70
C PRO A 91 21.03 -55.89 -38.97
N SER A 92 21.31 -57.01 -38.29
CA SER A 92 22.51 -57.80 -38.56
C SER A 92 22.54 -58.27 -40.03
N ASP A 93 23.73 -58.49 -40.61
CA ASP A 93 23.83 -58.90 -42.02
C ASP A 93 23.06 -60.19 -42.35
N ALA A 94 22.89 -61.08 -41.37
CA ALA A 94 22.10 -62.32 -41.51
C ALA A 94 20.59 -62.05 -41.58
N GLU A 95 20.13 -60.94 -41.00
CA GLU A 95 18.72 -60.58 -40.85
C GLU A 95 18.31 -59.42 -41.78
N ASN A 96 19.27 -58.82 -42.51
CA ASN A 96 19.03 -57.71 -43.43
C ASN A 96 18.99 -58.20 -44.88
N PRO A 97 17.81 -58.28 -45.52
CA PRO A 97 17.69 -58.73 -46.91
C PRO A 97 18.37 -57.80 -47.94
N LEU A 98 18.72 -56.57 -47.53
CA LEU A 98 19.44 -55.57 -48.32
C LEU A 98 20.91 -55.43 -47.90
N ALA A 99 21.45 -56.36 -47.11
CA ALA A 99 22.83 -56.29 -46.60
C ALA A 99 23.86 -56.14 -47.72
N ASP A 100 23.72 -56.95 -48.78
CA ASP A 100 24.54 -56.88 -49.99
C ASP A 100 24.54 -55.49 -50.62
N MET A 101 23.38 -54.84 -50.65
CA MET A 101 23.21 -53.48 -51.17
C MET A 101 23.86 -52.43 -50.27
N CYS A 102 23.77 -52.59 -48.95
CA CYS A 102 24.40 -51.69 -47.99
C CYS A 102 25.93 -51.64 -48.13
N PHE A 103 26.57 -52.71 -48.65
CA PHE A 103 28.03 -52.77 -48.80
C PHE A 103 28.60 -51.97 -49.98
N TYR A 104 27.82 -51.82 -51.05
CA TYR A 104 28.23 -51.02 -52.22
C TYR A 104 27.56 -49.64 -52.26
N SER A 105 26.71 -49.34 -51.29
CA SER A 105 26.00 -48.05 -51.14
C SER A 105 26.64 -47.22 -50.03
N ALA A 106 26.32 -45.92 -49.97
CA ALA A 106 26.75 -45.07 -48.87
C ALA A 106 25.83 -45.27 -47.65
N LEU A 107 26.41 -45.23 -46.44
CA LEU A 107 25.67 -45.22 -45.18
C LEU A 107 25.67 -43.81 -44.61
N TYR A 108 24.50 -43.36 -44.18
CA TYR A 108 24.30 -42.08 -43.50
C TYR A 108 23.78 -42.33 -42.09
N TYR A 109 24.37 -41.63 -41.13
CA TYR A 109 24.00 -41.69 -39.72
C TYR A 109 23.92 -40.26 -39.20
N THR A 110 22.77 -39.90 -38.64
CA THR A 110 22.59 -38.68 -37.88
C THR A 110 21.73 -38.98 -36.66
N ASP A 111 22.05 -38.36 -35.53
CA ASP A 111 21.25 -38.42 -34.31
C ASP A 111 20.86 -37.00 -33.91
N ARG A 112 19.59 -36.81 -33.54
CA ARG A 112 18.98 -35.49 -33.31
C ARG A 112 19.69 -34.72 -32.19
N ILE A 113 20.17 -35.46 -31.19
CA ILE A 113 20.88 -34.90 -30.04
C ILE A 113 22.22 -34.30 -30.44
N SER A 114 23.00 -34.95 -31.30
CA SER A 114 24.31 -34.44 -31.76
C SER A 114 24.17 -33.23 -32.62
N GLN A 115 23.20 -33.24 -33.54
CA GLN A 115 22.97 -32.12 -34.43
C GLN A 115 22.51 -30.89 -33.64
N MET A 116 21.54 -31.05 -32.76
CA MET A 116 21.10 -30.00 -31.85
C MET A 116 22.23 -29.51 -30.92
N SER A 117 23.04 -30.43 -30.37
CA SER A 117 24.18 -30.07 -29.53
C SER A 117 25.19 -29.22 -30.30
N GLN A 118 25.45 -29.56 -31.56
CA GLN A 118 26.32 -28.78 -32.43
C GLN A 118 25.76 -27.38 -32.74
N GLU A 119 24.44 -27.28 -33.02
CA GLU A 119 23.76 -26.01 -33.29
C GLU A 119 23.76 -25.08 -32.06
N MET A 120 23.52 -25.63 -30.88
CA MET A 120 23.47 -24.88 -29.61
C MET A 120 24.85 -24.63 -29.01
N GLY A 121 25.92 -25.18 -29.60
CA GLY A 121 27.28 -25.10 -29.03
C GLY A 121 27.46 -25.90 -27.73
N ILE A 122 26.63 -26.92 -27.50
CA ILE A 122 26.77 -27.85 -26.36
C ILE A 122 27.93 -28.81 -26.66
N ASP A 123 28.89 -28.87 -25.74
CA ASP A 123 30.04 -29.78 -25.85
C ASP A 123 29.60 -31.25 -25.92
N ASN A 124 30.20 -32.01 -26.85
CA ASN A 124 29.97 -33.44 -27.06
C ASN A 124 30.07 -34.29 -25.78
N ARG A 125 30.79 -33.83 -24.75
CA ARG A 125 30.85 -34.50 -23.44
C ARG A 125 29.48 -34.68 -22.78
N PHE A 126 28.49 -33.87 -23.13
CA PHE A 126 27.13 -33.95 -22.58
C PHE A 126 26.19 -34.83 -23.41
N LYS A 127 26.63 -35.37 -24.55
CA LYS A 127 25.79 -36.16 -25.46
C LYS A 127 25.13 -37.37 -24.78
N GLU A 128 25.90 -38.14 -24.01
CA GLU A 128 25.38 -39.30 -23.27
C GLU A 128 24.39 -38.88 -22.17
N TYR A 129 24.55 -37.69 -21.61
CA TYR A 129 23.65 -37.13 -20.61
C TYR A 129 22.31 -36.71 -21.24
N LEU A 130 22.35 -35.96 -22.34
CA LEU A 130 21.17 -35.53 -23.09
C LEU A 130 20.35 -36.72 -23.62
N ALA A 131 21.01 -37.83 -23.97
CA ALA A 131 20.38 -39.05 -24.45
C ALA A 131 19.40 -39.71 -23.46
N GLN A 132 19.49 -39.37 -22.17
CA GLN A 132 18.58 -39.86 -21.13
C GLN A 132 17.17 -39.25 -21.26
N TYR A 133 17.04 -38.08 -21.90
CA TYR A 133 15.79 -37.33 -22.04
C TYR A 133 15.18 -37.47 -23.43
N SER A 134 15.22 -38.67 -24.04
CA SER A 134 14.78 -38.90 -25.43
C SER A 134 13.33 -38.46 -25.71
N ASN A 135 12.43 -38.56 -24.71
CA ASN A 135 11.03 -38.13 -24.85
C ASN A 135 10.91 -36.61 -25.03
N PHE A 136 11.82 -35.83 -24.43
CA PHE A 136 11.84 -34.37 -24.59
C PHE A 136 12.24 -34.00 -26.02
N TRP A 137 13.29 -34.66 -26.53
CA TRP A 137 13.88 -34.35 -27.84
C TRP A 137 13.06 -34.82 -29.05
N LYS A 138 12.00 -35.61 -28.84
CA LYS A 138 11.03 -35.94 -29.91
C LYS A 138 10.12 -34.77 -30.27
N ASP A 139 9.92 -33.81 -29.38
CA ASP A 139 9.01 -32.68 -29.58
C ASP A 139 9.76 -31.46 -30.12
N ARG A 140 9.55 -31.14 -31.40
CA ARG A 140 10.14 -29.98 -32.09
C ARG A 140 9.89 -28.66 -31.35
N ILE A 141 8.71 -28.49 -30.76
CA ILE A 141 8.35 -27.23 -30.07
C ILE A 141 9.21 -27.08 -28.80
N ARG A 142 9.53 -28.18 -28.12
CA ARG A 142 10.38 -28.17 -26.92
C ARG A 142 11.83 -27.85 -27.26
N ILE A 143 12.33 -28.41 -28.37
CA ILE A 143 13.70 -28.12 -28.86
C ILE A 143 13.85 -26.62 -29.14
N GLU A 144 12.93 -26.04 -29.91
CA GLU A 144 13.02 -24.62 -30.27
C GLU A 144 12.89 -23.72 -29.04
N LYS A 145 11.97 -24.02 -28.12
CA LYS A 145 11.90 -23.31 -26.83
C LYS A 145 13.18 -23.42 -26.01
N PHE A 146 13.85 -24.58 -26.03
CA PHE A 146 15.13 -24.75 -25.34
C PHE A 146 16.23 -23.91 -25.99
N LYS A 147 16.25 -23.79 -27.33
CA LYS A 147 17.15 -22.87 -28.05
C LYS A 147 16.91 -21.41 -27.64
N GLU A 148 15.65 -21.01 -27.56
CA GLU A 148 15.24 -19.64 -27.22
C GLU A 148 15.70 -19.21 -25.82
N LEU A 149 15.93 -20.15 -24.88
CA LEU A 149 16.47 -19.85 -23.54
C LEU A 149 17.85 -19.18 -23.56
N SER A 150 18.59 -19.30 -24.67
CA SER A 150 19.89 -18.62 -24.88
C SER A 150 20.88 -18.85 -23.71
N ILE A 151 21.07 -20.11 -23.32
CA ILE A 151 21.98 -20.48 -22.22
C ILE A 151 23.43 -20.20 -22.64
N ASP A 152 24.09 -19.25 -21.95
CA ASP A 152 25.46 -18.83 -22.27
C ASP A 152 26.52 -19.91 -21.99
N HIS A 153 26.33 -20.71 -20.94
CA HIS A 153 27.31 -21.69 -20.48
C HIS A 153 26.63 -23.01 -20.10
N PHE A 154 26.93 -24.07 -20.84
CA PHE A 154 26.35 -25.40 -20.58
C PHE A 154 27.17 -26.23 -19.57
N ASN A 155 26.48 -26.63 -18.52
CA ASN A 155 26.83 -27.70 -17.59
C ASN A 155 25.58 -28.55 -17.28
N VAL A 156 25.76 -29.67 -16.57
CA VAL A 156 24.69 -30.60 -16.21
C VAL A 156 23.48 -29.90 -15.60
N GLU A 157 23.71 -29.04 -14.60
CA GLU A 157 22.65 -28.32 -13.89
C GLU A 157 21.93 -27.30 -14.77
N THR A 158 22.66 -26.50 -15.57
CA THR A 158 22.02 -25.53 -16.47
C THR A 158 21.20 -26.22 -17.57
N ILE A 159 21.62 -27.43 -17.98
CA ILE A 159 20.85 -28.26 -18.92
C ILE A 159 19.57 -28.73 -18.23
N ASP A 160 19.66 -29.30 -17.02
CA ASP A 160 18.50 -29.74 -16.26
C ASP A 160 17.49 -28.60 -16.04
N ILE A 161 17.97 -27.43 -15.60
CA ILE A 161 17.16 -26.23 -15.42
C ILE A 161 16.51 -25.81 -16.73
N GLY A 162 17.24 -25.80 -17.85
CA GLY A 162 16.69 -25.45 -19.15
C GLY A 162 15.59 -26.42 -19.60
N LEU A 163 15.79 -27.73 -19.39
CA LEU A 163 14.80 -28.75 -19.75
C LEU A 163 13.51 -28.58 -18.94
N ILE A 164 13.65 -28.37 -17.62
CA ILE A 164 12.54 -28.13 -16.71
C ILE A 164 11.84 -26.81 -17.05
N ALA A 165 12.59 -25.75 -17.38
CA ALA A 165 12.02 -24.45 -17.78
C ALA A 165 11.08 -24.60 -18.98
N VAL A 166 11.50 -25.32 -20.02
CA VAL A 166 10.66 -25.56 -21.20
C VAL A 166 9.39 -26.34 -20.84
N LEU A 167 9.49 -27.39 -20.02
CA LEU A 167 8.34 -28.21 -19.62
C LEU A 167 7.35 -27.46 -18.73
N THR A 168 7.83 -26.48 -17.97
CA THR A 168 7.03 -25.62 -17.09
C THR A 168 6.56 -24.32 -17.76
N ASN A 169 6.91 -24.12 -19.05
CA ASN A 169 6.66 -22.89 -19.82
C ASN A 169 7.30 -21.62 -19.19
N VAL A 170 8.51 -21.75 -18.68
CA VAL A 170 9.34 -20.63 -18.23
C VAL A 170 10.31 -20.24 -19.34
N GLU A 171 10.32 -18.95 -19.70
CA GLU A 171 11.11 -18.41 -20.82
C GLU A 171 12.57 -18.10 -20.45
N THR A 172 12.92 -18.16 -19.16
CA THR A 172 14.28 -17.93 -18.67
C THR A 172 14.81 -19.16 -17.94
N PRO A 173 16.08 -19.58 -18.14
CA PRO A 173 16.66 -20.74 -17.47
C PRO A 173 17.02 -20.41 -16.01
N ASN A 174 16.01 -20.14 -15.19
CA ASN A 174 16.14 -19.76 -13.78
C ASN A 174 15.27 -20.68 -12.92
N PHE A 175 15.90 -21.41 -12.00
CA PHE A 175 15.21 -22.37 -11.14
C PHE A 175 14.20 -21.72 -10.18
N GLU A 176 14.47 -20.52 -9.67
CA GLU A 176 13.47 -19.81 -8.86
C GLU A 176 12.22 -19.47 -9.68
N GLU A 177 12.38 -19.09 -10.95
CA GLU A 177 11.22 -18.79 -11.82
C GLU A 177 10.39 -20.04 -12.10
N ILE A 178 11.04 -21.20 -12.24
CA ILE A 178 10.36 -22.50 -12.31
C ILE A 178 9.55 -22.76 -11.04
N ILE A 179 10.12 -22.54 -9.85
CA ILE A 179 9.39 -22.72 -8.60
C ILE A 179 8.24 -21.73 -8.49
N ARG A 180 8.43 -20.45 -8.84
CA ARG A 180 7.33 -19.47 -8.90
C ARG A 180 6.22 -20.03 -9.79
N GLN A 181 6.54 -20.43 -11.02
CA GLN A 181 5.55 -20.96 -11.96
C GLN A 181 4.78 -22.17 -11.41
N LEU A 182 5.46 -23.09 -10.71
CA LEU A 182 4.84 -24.29 -10.12
C LEU A 182 4.02 -23.99 -8.85
N LEU A 183 4.39 -22.98 -8.07
CA LEU A 183 3.59 -22.52 -6.92
C LEU A 183 2.38 -21.69 -7.35
N LEU A 184 2.50 -20.95 -8.45
CA LEU A 184 1.49 -20.00 -8.92
C LEU A 184 0.39 -20.64 -9.78
N ASN A 185 0.68 -21.78 -10.43
CA ASN A 185 -0.23 -22.42 -11.36
C ASN A 185 -0.59 -23.84 -10.91
N ASN A 186 -1.50 -24.49 -11.65
CA ASN A 186 -1.79 -25.90 -11.42
C ASN A 186 -0.56 -26.76 -11.71
N SER A 187 0.17 -27.12 -10.65
CA SER A 187 1.40 -27.90 -10.72
C SER A 187 1.17 -29.32 -11.22
N GLU A 188 -0.01 -29.92 -11.11
CA GLU A 188 -0.24 -31.32 -11.49
C GLU A 188 0.12 -31.62 -12.95
N ALA A 189 -0.26 -30.72 -13.87
CA ALA A 189 0.03 -30.89 -15.29
C ALA A 189 1.54 -30.80 -15.57
N TYR A 190 2.23 -29.87 -14.91
CA TYR A 190 3.67 -29.68 -15.06
C TYR A 190 4.46 -30.81 -14.41
N MET A 191 4.08 -31.23 -13.20
CA MET A 191 4.71 -32.36 -12.50
C MET A 191 4.58 -33.65 -13.30
N LYS A 192 3.41 -33.88 -13.91
CA LYS A 192 3.22 -35.00 -14.84
C LYS A 192 4.10 -34.88 -16.08
N ALA A 193 4.22 -33.69 -16.66
CA ALA A 193 5.13 -33.48 -17.78
C ALA A 193 6.60 -33.74 -17.41
N LEU A 194 7.04 -33.39 -16.19
CA LEU A 194 8.37 -33.73 -15.70
C LEU A 194 8.54 -35.25 -15.55
N GLU A 195 7.53 -35.95 -15.05
CA GLU A 195 7.53 -37.41 -14.91
C GLU A 195 7.59 -38.12 -16.27
N ASP A 196 6.73 -37.75 -17.22
CA ASP A 196 6.66 -38.32 -18.57
C ASP A 196 7.98 -38.14 -19.36
N ASN A 197 8.80 -37.15 -18.97
CA ASN A 197 10.10 -36.86 -19.57
C ASN A 197 11.30 -37.27 -18.70
N GLY A 198 11.10 -37.97 -17.57
CA GLY A 198 12.18 -38.47 -16.71
C GLY A 198 12.96 -37.39 -15.94
N LEU A 199 12.37 -36.21 -15.75
CA LEU A 199 13.00 -35.05 -15.09
C LEU A 199 12.49 -34.82 -13.65
N LEU A 200 11.53 -35.62 -13.19
CA LEU A 200 10.93 -35.44 -11.87
C LEU A 200 11.94 -35.59 -10.72
N GLU A 201 12.80 -36.61 -10.77
CA GLU A 201 13.84 -36.82 -9.74
C GLU A 201 14.84 -35.65 -9.73
N LYS A 202 15.28 -35.20 -10.92
CA LYS A 202 16.19 -34.06 -11.07
C LYS A 202 15.60 -32.76 -10.55
N PHE A 203 14.31 -32.53 -10.77
CA PHE A 203 13.60 -31.39 -10.19
C PHE A 203 13.67 -31.38 -8.66
N TRP A 204 13.49 -32.53 -8.00
CA TRP A 204 13.59 -32.62 -6.55
C TRP A 204 15.03 -32.52 -6.04
N GLU A 205 16.01 -33.06 -6.76
CA GLU A 205 17.44 -32.82 -6.48
C GLU A 205 17.80 -31.32 -6.52
N LEU A 206 17.23 -30.58 -7.48
CA LEU A 206 17.40 -29.13 -7.55
C LEU A 206 16.66 -28.42 -6.39
N CYS A 207 15.48 -28.88 -5.99
CA CYS A 207 14.81 -28.35 -4.79
C CYS A 207 15.66 -28.54 -3.52
N GLU A 208 16.28 -29.71 -3.36
CA GLU A 208 17.25 -29.97 -2.29
C GLU A 208 18.45 -29.02 -2.40
N ARG A 209 19.01 -28.88 -3.60
CA ARG A 209 20.19 -28.05 -3.80
C ARG A 209 19.93 -26.57 -3.58
N TYR A 210 18.81 -26.01 -4.03
CA TYR A 210 18.53 -24.57 -3.94
C TYR A 210 17.89 -24.18 -2.61
N PHE A 211 17.02 -25.02 -2.06
CA PHE A 211 16.22 -24.70 -0.87
C PHE A 211 16.49 -25.61 0.32
N GLY A 212 17.24 -26.70 0.15
CA GLY A 212 17.49 -27.67 1.23
C GLY A 212 16.29 -28.57 1.52
N TYR A 213 15.35 -28.71 0.58
CA TYR A 213 14.15 -29.52 0.72
C TYR A 213 14.44 -31.02 0.51
N GLN A 214 14.16 -31.83 1.51
CA GLN A 214 14.28 -33.29 1.50
C GLN A 214 13.01 -33.90 2.10
N SER A 215 12.33 -34.78 1.38
CA SER A 215 11.08 -35.42 1.82
C SER A 215 11.00 -36.86 1.32
N GLU A 216 10.44 -37.77 2.12
CA GLU A 216 10.20 -39.17 1.71
C GLU A 216 9.10 -39.27 0.65
N SER A 217 8.19 -38.29 0.59
CA SER A 217 7.08 -38.20 -0.35
C SER A 217 6.94 -36.77 -0.89
N PRO A 218 7.90 -36.33 -1.74
CA PRO A 218 8.01 -34.93 -2.12
C PRO A 218 6.80 -34.50 -2.97
N ASN A 219 6.20 -33.37 -2.59
CA ASN A 219 5.12 -32.74 -3.34
C ASN A 219 5.16 -31.20 -3.17
N MET A 220 4.47 -30.49 -4.06
CA MET A 220 4.54 -29.02 -4.09
C MET A 220 3.88 -28.34 -2.89
N ASP A 221 2.84 -28.94 -2.31
CA ASP A 221 2.17 -28.41 -1.12
C ASP A 221 3.07 -28.47 0.11
N ASP A 222 3.81 -29.57 0.28
CA ASP A 222 4.79 -29.75 1.35
C ASP A 222 6.00 -28.83 1.17
N LEU A 223 6.51 -28.67 -0.06
CA LEU A 223 7.56 -27.69 -0.38
C LEU A 223 7.13 -26.26 -0.02
N ALA A 224 5.91 -25.87 -0.42
CA ALA A 224 5.36 -24.55 -0.09
C ALA A 224 5.24 -24.34 1.42
N ALA A 225 4.72 -25.33 2.15
CA ALA A 225 4.63 -25.26 3.60
C ALA A 225 6.01 -25.13 4.26
N CYS A 226 7.00 -25.89 3.79
CA CYS A 226 8.38 -25.79 4.25
C CYS A 226 8.96 -24.40 3.97
N MET A 227 8.72 -23.83 2.78
CA MET A 227 9.21 -22.50 2.42
C MET A 227 8.63 -21.41 3.33
N LEU A 228 7.30 -21.38 3.49
CA LEU A 228 6.63 -20.38 4.32
C LEU A 228 6.98 -20.52 5.82
N LEU A 229 7.06 -21.75 6.33
CA LEU A 229 7.48 -21.98 7.72
C LEU A 229 8.95 -21.66 7.95
N THR A 230 9.81 -21.86 6.96
CA THR A 230 11.21 -21.44 7.02
C THR A 230 11.31 -19.91 7.07
N TYR A 231 10.57 -19.20 6.21
CA TYR A 231 10.49 -17.73 6.26
C TYR A 231 10.00 -17.25 7.64
N ALA A 232 8.87 -17.79 8.11
CA ALA A 232 8.31 -17.45 9.41
C ALA A 232 9.26 -17.77 10.57
N SER A 233 10.05 -18.86 10.49
CA SER A 233 10.99 -19.26 11.54
C SER A 233 12.08 -18.24 11.83
N VAL A 234 12.46 -17.42 10.83
CA VAL A 234 13.49 -16.39 11.01
C VAL A 234 13.00 -15.24 11.88
N ALA A 235 11.72 -14.88 11.75
CA ALA A 235 11.08 -13.88 12.61
C ALA A 235 10.65 -14.49 13.95
N LEU A 236 10.02 -15.67 13.92
CA LEU A 236 9.43 -16.31 15.09
C LEU A 236 10.45 -16.95 16.03
N LYS A 237 11.66 -17.30 15.56
CA LYS A 237 12.72 -17.94 16.36
C LYS A 237 12.18 -19.09 17.22
N ASP A 238 12.29 -18.99 18.55
CA ASP A 238 11.81 -19.99 19.50
C ASP A 238 10.30 -19.93 19.76
N THR A 239 9.64 -18.87 19.32
CA THR A 239 8.17 -18.74 19.31
C THR A 239 7.54 -19.69 18.28
N LEU A 240 8.30 -20.20 17.31
CA LEU A 240 7.80 -21.22 16.39
C LEU A 240 7.52 -22.54 17.14
N PRO A 241 6.28 -23.05 17.12
CA PRO A 241 5.92 -24.28 17.83
C PRO A 241 6.81 -25.47 17.44
N ALA A 242 7.24 -26.26 18.44
CA ALA A 242 8.19 -27.35 18.24
C ALA A 242 7.77 -28.37 17.16
N VAL A 243 6.47 -28.62 17.03
CA VAL A 243 5.90 -29.54 16.01
C VAL A 243 6.07 -29.03 14.57
N LEU A 244 6.28 -27.71 14.38
CA LEU A 244 6.48 -27.10 13.07
C LEU A 244 7.96 -26.94 12.71
N LYS A 245 8.88 -27.13 13.68
CA LYS A 245 10.33 -27.00 13.44
C LYS A 245 10.85 -28.03 12.42
N SER A 246 10.15 -29.16 12.21
CA SER A 246 10.51 -30.16 11.20
C SER A 246 10.34 -29.68 9.75
N TYR A 247 9.54 -28.63 9.51
CA TYR A 247 9.34 -28.03 8.19
C TYR A 247 10.41 -26.97 7.85
N VAL A 248 11.27 -26.62 8.80
CA VAL A 248 12.27 -25.58 8.61
C VAL A 248 13.44 -26.14 7.81
N LEU A 249 13.63 -25.58 6.61
CA LEU A 249 14.67 -25.98 5.67
C LEU A 249 16.05 -25.49 6.10
N LYS A 250 17.09 -26.22 5.67
CA LYS A 250 18.48 -25.89 6.00
C LYS A 250 18.95 -24.60 5.34
N LYS A 251 18.54 -24.33 4.09
CA LYS A 251 18.92 -23.13 3.34
C LYS A 251 18.01 -21.95 3.64
N LYS A 252 17.98 -21.53 4.91
CA LYS A 252 17.07 -20.50 5.40
C LYS A 252 17.16 -19.19 4.63
N ASN A 253 18.38 -18.73 4.33
CA ASN A 253 18.58 -17.46 3.64
C ASN A 253 17.98 -17.49 2.24
N ASP A 254 18.27 -18.51 1.43
CA ASP A 254 17.74 -18.62 0.06
C ASP A 254 16.21 -18.79 0.04
N VAL A 255 15.64 -19.47 1.03
CA VAL A 255 14.18 -19.64 1.15
C VAL A 255 13.48 -18.36 1.61
N VAL A 256 14.02 -17.70 2.64
CA VAL A 256 13.58 -16.36 3.02
C VAL A 256 13.66 -15.47 1.79
N VAL A 257 14.70 -15.71 0.97
CA VAL A 257 14.95 -14.89 -0.18
C VAL A 257 13.82 -15.00 -1.21
N PHE A 258 13.54 -16.25 -1.55
CA PHE A 258 12.49 -16.57 -2.47
C PHE A 258 11.10 -16.09 -2.01
N VAL A 259 10.74 -16.34 -0.74
CA VAL A 259 9.41 -16.01 -0.21
C VAL A 259 9.16 -14.52 -0.15
N ARG A 260 10.14 -13.72 0.30
CA ARG A 260 9.96 -12.26 0.37
C ARG A 260 9.76 -11.64 -1.02
N ASN A 261 10.46 -12.13 -2.04
CA ASN A 261 10.25 -11.69 -3.42
C ASN A 261 8.84 -12.00 -3.92
N LEU A 262 8.27 -13.12 -3.51
CA LEU A 262 6.89 -13.49 -3.82
C LEU A 262 5.87 -12.55 -3.13
N MET A 263 6.16 -12.13 -1.89
CA MET A 263 5.34 -11.20 -1.10
C MET A 263 5.39 -9.75 -1.61
N ASP A 264 6.57 -9.25 -1.98
CA ASP A 264 6.72 -7.83 -2.35
C ASP A 264 6.35 -7.55 -3.82
N ASN A 265 6.29 -8.58 -4.67
CA ASN A 265 5.96 -8.41 -6.08
C ASN A 265 4.44 -8.35 -6.30
N VAL A 266 3.95 -7.20 -6.74
CA VAL A 266 2.51 -6.92 -7.02
C VAL A 266 1.84 -7.98 -7.90
N LEU A 267 2.58 -8.64 -8.80
CA LEU A 267 2.04 -9.71 -9.65
C LEU A 267 1.71 -11.00 -8.89
N TYR A 268 2.32 -11.21 -7.73
CA TYR A 268 2.28 -12.48 -7.00
C TYR A 268 1.64 -12.39 -5.61
N GLN A 269 1.34 -11.19 -5.11
CA GLN A 269 0.77 -10.95 -3.78
C GLN A 269 -0.49 -11.78 -3.50
N GLU A 270 -1.48 -11.72 -4.40
CA GLU A 270 -2.74 -12.44 -4.21
C GLU A 270 -2.55 -13.97 -4.14
N VAL A 271 -1.54 -14.49 -4.85
CA VAL A 271 -1.26 -15.92 -4.86
C VAL A 271 -0.50 -16.34 -3.61
N TYR A 272 0.44 -15.51 -3.15
CA TYR A 272 1.06 -15.70 -1.83
C TYR A 272 0.02 -15.72 -0.73
N ASP A 273 -0.96 -14.81 -0.75
CA ASP A 273 -2.03 -14.73 0.25
C ASP A 273 -2.81 -16.05 0.30
N ALA A 274 -3.24 -16.56 -0.86
CA ALA A 274 -3.94 -17.83 -0.97
C ALA A 274 -3.10 -19.02 -0.48
N LEU A 275 -1.80 -19.03 -0.80
CA LEU A 275 -0.88 -20.08 -0.37
C LEU A 275 -0.67 -20.06 1.15
N SER A 276 -0.43 -18.88 1.71
CA SER A 276 -0.24 -18.68 3.16
C SER A 276 -1.48 -19.11 3.94
N GLU A 277 -2.66 -18.78 3.44
CA GLU A 277 -3.94 -19.18 4.04
C GLU A 277 -4.13 -20.71 3.98
N LYS A 278 -3.79 -21.35 2.85
CA LYS A 278 -3.85 -22.82 2.70
C LYS A 278 -2.92 -23.52 3.69
N VAL A 279 -1.68 -23.05 3.81
CA VAL A 279 -0.68 -23.61 4.74
C VAL A 279 -1.13 -23.42 6.18
N ASP A 280 -1.59 -22.22 6.57
CA ASP A 280 -2.09 -21.97 7.93
C ASP A 280 -3.29 -22.87 8.26
N LYS A 281 -4.28 -23.00 7.37
CA LYS A 281 -5.44 -23.87 7.59
C LYS A 281 -5.05 -25.35 7.74
N THR A 282 -4.10 -25.82 6.95
CA THR A 282 -3.67 -27.23 6.94
C THR A 282 -2.86 -27.58 8.19
N LEU A 283 -1.88 -26.75 8.54
CA LEU A 283 -0.95 -27.02 9.65
C LEU A 283 -1.38 -26.40 10.98
N ARG A 284 -2.39 -25.52 10.94
CA ARG A 284 -2.90 -24.72 12.06
C ARG A 284 -1.81 -23.86 12.69
N VAL A 285 -1.03 -23.16 11.87
CA VAL A 285 0.19 -22.46 12.29
C VAL A 285 -0.13 -21.39 13.34
N VAL A 286 -1.02 -20.46 13.01
CA VAL A 286 -1.41 -19.35 13.89
C VAL A 286 -2.08 -19.86 15.16
N SER A 287 -2.96 -20.86 15.04
CA SER A 287 -3.61 -21.48 16.21
C SER A 287 -2.59 -22.10 17.16
N ARG A 288 -1.53 -22.74 16.65
CA ARG A 288 -0.48 -23.33 17.48
C ARG A 288 0.42 -22.29 18.14
N ILE A 289 0.76 -21.21 17.42
CA ILE A 289 1.49 -20.07 18.00
C ILE A 289 0.69 -19.50 19.17
N ARG A 290 -0.62 -19.28 18.99
CA ARG A 290 -1.53 -18.81 20.04
C ARG A 290 -1.59 -19.75 21.25
N ASP A 291 -1.58 -21.06 21.02
CA ASP A 291 -1.59 -22.05 22.10
C ASP A 291 -0.27 -22.08 22.89
N GLU A 292 0.88 -21.86 22.23
CA GLU A 292 2.18 -21.73 22.91
C GLU A 292 2.25 -20.44 23.75
N LEU A 293 1.81 -19.30 23.22
CA LEU A 293 1.77 -18.02 23.95
C LEU A 293 0.98 -18.13 25.27
N LYS A 294 -0.11 -18.91 25.28
CA LYS A 294 -0.94 -19.12 26.47
C LYS A 294 -0.24 -19.88 27.59
N LYS A 295 0.75 -20.72 27.28
CA LYS A 295 1.48 -21.51 28.29
C LYS A 295 2.49 -20.67 29.07
N ASP A 296 2.98 -19.59 28.47
CA ASP A 296 4.04 -18.74 29.04
C ASP A 296 3.52 -17.41 29.61
N ILE A 297 2.20 -17.21 29.74
CA ILE A 297 1.60 -16.00 30.32
C ILE A 297 2.17 -15.66 31.71
N ASP A 298 2.50 -16.69 32.52
CA ASP A 298 3.08 -16.51 33.85
C ASP A 298 4.57 -16.10 33.84
N LYS A 299 5.23 -16.08 32.68
CA LYS A 299 6.64 -15.71 32.49
C LYS A 299 6.76 -14.45 31.65
N SER A 300 6.64 -13.29 32.31
CA SER A 300 6.55 -11.97 31.65
C SER A 300 7.67 -11.66 30.63
N LYS A 301 8.92 -12.09 30.89
CA LYS A 301 10.04 -11.87 29.96
C LYS A 301 9.94 -12.72 28.70
N ASP A 302 9.58 -13.99 28.84
CA ASP A 302 9.47 -14.92 27.72
C ASP A 302 8.27 -14.51 26.84
N HIS A 303 7.16 -14.09 27.46
CA HIS A 303 5.97 -13.61 26.75
C HIS A 303 6.23 -12.33 25.93
N SER A 304 6.97 -11.36 26.48
CA SER A 304 7.31 -10.12 25.75
C SER A 304 8.23 -10.39 24.55
N ALA A 305 9.23 -11.27 24.70
CA ALA A 305 10.09 -11.69 23.60
C ALA A 305 9.31 -12.42 22.50
N GLN A 306 8.37 -13.30 22.86
CA GLN A 306 7.51 -13.99 21.91
C GLN A 306 6.61 -13.02 21.14
N LEU A 307 6.04 -12.01 21.82
CA LEU A 307 5.26 -10.96 21.16
C LEU A 307 6.11 -10.13 20.19
N LEU A 308 7.37 -9.82 20.52
CA LEU A 308 8.29 -9.13 19.61
C LEU A 308 8.56 -9.97 18.35
N ASP A 309 8.81 -11.26 18.52
CA ASP A 309 8.99 -12.19 17.39
C ASP A 309 7.75 -12.23 16.47
N ILE A 310 6.54 -12.13 17.04
CA ILE A 310 5.26 -12.03 16.31
C ILE A 310 5.11 -10.68 15.59
N VAL A 311 5.46 -9.57 16.25
CA VAL A 311 5.46 -8.22 15.63
C VAL A 311 6.34 -8.20 14.37
N ASN A 312 7.46 -8.92 14.39
CA ASN A 312 8.41 -9.02 13.28
C ASN A 312 8.02 -10.05 12.20
N CYS A 313 6.92 -10.78 12.37
CA CYS A 313 6.48 -11.81 11.43
C CYS A 313 5.30 -11.30 10.58
N ASP A 314 5.41 -11.38 9.26
CA ASP A 314 4.34 -11.04 8.31
C ASP A 314 4.02 -12.21 7.36
N ALA A 315 4.40 -13.43 7.75
CA ALA A 315 4.27 -14.63 6.92
C ALA A 315 2.84 -15.17 6.77
N PHE A 316 1.96 -14.87 7.74
CA PHE A 316 0.60 -15.38 7.78
C PHE A 316 -0.35 -14.30 8.26
N LEU A 317 -1.49 -14.17 7.57
CA LEU A 317 -2.52 -13.18 7.85
C LEU A 317 -2.96 -13.19 9.33
N GLY A 318 -3.22 -14.37 9.91
CA GLY A 318 -3.72 -14.51 11.28
C GLY A 318 -2.73 -14.13 12.39
N VAL A 319 -1.47 -13.82 12.07
CA VAL A 319 -0.49 -13.29 13.06
C VAL A 319 -0.97 -11.94 13.58
N ASP A 320 -1.51 -11.09 12.71
CA ASP A 320 -2.04 -9.78 13.10
C ASP A 320 -3.23 -9.91 14.05
N ASP A 321 -4.04 -10.98 13.94
CA ASP A 321 -5.13 -11.20 14.88
C ASP A 321 -4.63 -11.39 16.32
N ILE A 322 -3.45 -11.98 16.52
CA ILE A 322 -2.85 -12.11 17.85
C ILE A 322 -2.51 -10.74 18.43
N LEU A 323 -1.89 -9.86 17.63
CA LEU A 323 -1.48 -8.52 18.05
C LEU A 323 -2.67 -7.60 18.29
N ILE A 324 -3.69 -7.69 17.43
CA ILE A 324 -4.96 -6.96 17.59
C ILE A 324 -5.66 -7.43 18.87
N ASP A 325 -5.77 -8.73 19.11
CA ASP A 325 -6.39 -9.27 20.35
C ASP A 325 -5.63 -8.78 21.60
N TRP A 326 -4.30 -8.83 21.56
CA TRP A 326 -3.46 -8.30 22.64
C TRP A 326 -3.70 -6.81 22.88
N ALA A 327 -3.68 -5.98 21.83
CA ALA A 327 -3.87 -4.54 21.95
C ALA A 327 -5.27 -4.18 22.47
N LEU A 328 -6.31 -4.87 21.97
CA LEU A 328 -7.68 -4.71 22.45
C LEU A 328 -7.81 -5.12 23.91
N GLU A 329 -7.15 -6.20 24.36
CA GLU A 329 -7.11 -6.58 25.77
C GLU A 329 -6.47 -5.50 26.64
N GLN A 330 -5.34 -4.93 26.21
CA GLN A 330 -4.68 -3.84 26.96
C GLN A 330 -5.59 -2.60 27.06
N LEU A 331 -6.22 -2.20 25.96
CA LEU A 331 -7.16 -1.06 25.93
C LEU A 331 -8.42 -1.34 26.76
N ASN A 332 -8.95 -2.57 26.70
CA ASN A 332 -10.10 -2.99 27.49
C ASN A 332 -9.80 -3.02 28.99
N ASN A 333 -8.56 -3.21 29.39
CA ASN A 333 -8.14 -3.19 30.80
C ASN A 333 -7.50 -1.85 31.22
N GLU A 334 -7.49 -0.84 30.34
CA GLU A 334 -6.87 0.47 30.56
C GLU A 334 -5.37 0.41 30.91
N ILE A 335 -4.66 -0.62 30.41
CA ILE A 335 -3.22 -0.82 30.62
C ILE A 335 -2.45 -0.03 29.56
N LEU A 336 -2.38 1.29 29.74
CA LEU A 336 -1.80 2.23 28.75
C LEU A 336 -0.26 2.30 28.75
N ASP A 337 0.39 1.63 29.70
CA ASP A 337 1.86 1.51 29.78
C ASP A 337 2.35 0.15 29.25
N ALA A 338 1.46 -0.67 28.67
CA ALA A 338 1.84 -1.91 28.01
C ALA A 338 2.76 -1.62 26.80
N GLN A 339 3.84 -2.39 26.71
CA GLN A 339 4.86 -2.25 25.66
C GLN A 339 5.32 -3.61 25.15
N ILE A 340 5.76 -3.65 23.90
CA ILE A 340 6.52 -4.75 23.31
C ILE A 340 7.84 -4.15 22.83
N ASP A 341 8.97 -4.55 23.43
CA ASP A 341 10.30 -4.02 23.08
C ASP A 341 10.35 -2.47 23.09
N ASP A 342 9.92 -1.87 24.20
CA ASP A 342 9.77 -0.43 24.41
C ASP A 342 8.78 0.30 23.47
N MET A 343 8.17 -0.40 22.51
CA MET A 343 7.13 0.15 21.65
C MET A 343 5.78 0.14 22.34
N ASN A 344 5.12 1.29 22.38
CA ASN A 344 3.73 1.38 22.83
C ASN A 344 2.75 0.88 21.76
N ILE A 345 1.48 0.73 22.15
CA ILE A 345 0.39 0.22 21.29
C ILE A 345 0.26 0.99 19.96
N ALA A 346 0.40 2.32 19.96
CA ALA A 346 0.33 3.11 18.74
C ALA A 346 1.55 2.90 17.83
N GLN A 347 2.76 2.72 18.39
CA GLN A 347 3.96 2.42 17.61
C GLN A 347 3.88 1.03 16.95
N ILE A 348 3.33 0.04 17.67
CA ILE A 348 3.07 -1.30 17.10
C ILE A 348 2.08 -1.20 15.95
N ALA A 349 0.98 -0.45 16.13
CA ALA A 349 0.01 -0.22 15.06
C ALA A 349 0.64 0.48 13.82
N ASP A 350 1.52 1.45 14.03
CA ASP A 350 2.26 2.12 12.94
C ASP A 350 3.23 1.17 12.23
N GLN A 351 3.97 0.33 12.97
CA GLN A 351 4.86 -0.67 12.38
C GLN A 351 4.08 -1.70 11.55
N ARG A 352 2.97 -2.23 12.08
CA ARG A 352 2.15 -3.24 11.39
C ARG A 352 1.42 -2.71 10.18
N THR A 353 1.16 -1.39 10.12
CA THR A 353 0.55 -0.75 8.93
C THR A 353 1.58 -0.14 7.97
N ALA A 354 2.88 -0.28 8.27
CA ALA A 354 3.94 0.13 7.36
C ALA A 354 3.91 -0.73 6.09
N LYS A 355 4.34 -0.14 4.96
CA LYS A 355 4.39 -0.84 3.66
C LYS A 355 5.32 -2.06 3.66
N THR A 356 6.22 -2.17 4.63
CA THR A 356 7.12 -3.30 4.81
C THR A 356 6.40 -4.54 5.35
N CYS A 357 5.26 -4.38 6.03
CA CYS A 357 4.44 -5.50 6.48
C CYS A 357 3.44 -5.87 5.40
N HIS A 358 3.57 -7.08 4.85
CA HIS A 358 2.76 -7.55 3.71
C HIS A 358 1.25 -7.43 3.94
N PHE A 359 0.75 -7.92 5.07
CA PHE A 359 -0.69 -7.87 5.42
C PHE A 359 -1.14 -6.55 6.08
N GLY A 360 -0.25 -5.55 6.21
CA GLY A 360 -0.54 -4.32 6.94
C GLY A 360 -1.71 -3.51 6.36
N ASN A 361 -1.92 -3.57 5.04
CA ASN A 361 -3.05 -2.90 4.40
C ASN A 361 -4.40 -3.60 4.66
N VAL A 362 -4.39 -4.92 4.92
CA VAL A 362 -5.62 -5.69 5.21
C VAL A 362 -6.20 -5.26 6.56
N TYR A 363 -5.36 -5.10 7.58
CA TYR A 363 -5.74 -4.71 8.95
C TYR A 363 -5.60 -3.21 9.23
N LYS A 364 -5.52 -2.39 8.19
CA LYS A 364 -5.23 -0.97 8.32
C LYS A 364 -6.24 -0.24 9.22
N ASN A 365 -7.53 -0.57 9.08
CA ASN A 365 -8.59 0.11 9.83
C ASN A 365 -8.58 -0.30 11.30
N GLU A 366 -8.33 -1.58 11.57
CA GLU A 366 -8.20 -2.16 12.91
C GLU A 366 -7.04 -1.51 13.68
N TYR A 367 -5.85 -1.45 13.07
CA TYR A 367 -4.70 -0.82 13.70
C TYR A 367 -4.85 0.70 13.83
N GLN A 368 -5.47 1.39 12.86
CA GLN A 368 -5.77 2.82 13.01
C GLN A 368 -6.76 3.08 14.16
N ALA A 369 -7.81 2.26 14.30
CA ALA A 369 -8.73 2.36 15.42
C ALA A 369 -8.01 2.11 16.76
N ILE A 370 -7.16 1.07 16.85
CA ILE A 370 -6.33 0.80 18.04
C ILE A 370 -5.43 1.99 18.38
N LYS A 371 -4.73 2.55 17.39
CA LYS A 371 -3.83 3.70 17.56
C LYS A 371 -4.57 4.90 18.13
N TYR A 372 -5.67 5.30 17.51
CA TYR A 372 -6.42 6.49 17.94
C TYR A 372 -7.13 6.26 19.27
N ALA A 373 -7.59 5.04 19.54
CA ALA A 373 -8.11 4.68 20.86
C ALA A 373 -7.02 4.84 21.93
N TYR A 374 -5.83 4.26 21.71
CA TYR A 374 -4.69 4.41 22.63
C TYR A 374 -4.32 5.88 22.87
N GLN A 375 -4.14 6.66 21.80
CA GLN A 375 -3.75 8.07 21.88
C GLN A 375 -4.79 8.90 22.64
N MET A 376 -6.07 8.66 22.39
CA MET A 376 -7.16 9.30 23.11
C MET A 376 -7.16 8.94 24.59
N MET A 377 -7.09 7.64 24.91
CA MET A 377 -7.08 7.18 26.30
C MET A 377 -5.90 7.76 27.06
N LYS A 378 -4.71 7.79 26.45
CA LYS A 378 -3.50 8.38 27.04
C LYS A 378 -3.68 9.88 27.27
N ALA A 379 -4.13 10.62 26.26
CA ALA A 379 -4.35 12.07 26.35
C ALA A 379 -5.37 12.44 27.45
N VAL A 380 -6.45 11.67 27.59
CA VAL A 380 -7.48 11.88 28.62
C VAL A 380 -6.97 11.46 30.01
N SER A 381 -6.15 10.41 30.12
CA SER A 381 -5.61 9.93 31.41
C SER A 381 -4.72 10.96 32.12
N VAL A 382 -4.01 11.79 31.36
CA VAL A 382 -3.11 12.85 31.85
C VAL A 382 -3.73 14.25 31.71
N LEU A 383 -5.02 14.35 31.39
CA LEU A 383 -5.67 15.63 31.13
C LEU A 383 -5.76 16.48 32.41
N GLU A 384 -5.03 17.58 32.40
CA GLU A 384 -5.18 18.67 33.36
C GLU A 384 -5.95 19.82 32.72
N VAL A 385 -7.08 20.22 33.33
CA VAL A 385 -7.87 21.33 32.81
C VAL A 385 -7.38 22.64 33.45
N PRO A 386 -6.87 23.62 32.67
CA PRO A 386 -6.43 24.91 33.19
C PRO A 386 -7.49 25.60 34.04
N SER A 387 -7.06 26.39 35.03
CA SER A 387 -7.96 27.06 35.98
C SER A 387 -8.63 28.32 35.45
N ASP A 388 -8.19 28.86 34.31
CA ASP A 388 -8.74 30.06 33.71
C ASP A 388 -9.04 29.85 32.22
N ILE A 389 -10.00 30.63 31.72
CA ILE A 389 -10.47 30.57 30.33
C ILE A 389 -9.34 30.74 29.30
N LYS A 390 -8.38 31.65 29.52
CA LYS A 390 -7.30 31.89 28.55
C LYS A 390 -6.37 30.68 28.47
N GLY A 391 -6.04 30.09 29.62
CA GLY A 391 -5.33 28.82 29.69
C GLY A 391 -6.09 27.70 28.97
N MET A 392 -7.41 27.62 29.11
CA MET A 392 -8.21 26.63 28.38
C MET A 392 -8.19 26.85 26.86
N VAL A 393 -8.23 28.10 26.39
CA VAL A 393 -8.10 28.47 24.98
C VAL A 393 -6.71 28.11 24.44
N GLU A 394 -5.64 28.40 25.18
CA GLU A 394 -4.27 28.04 24.81
C GLU A 394 -4.09 26.51 24.75
N ALA A 395 -4.59 25.80 25.77
CA ALA A 395 -4.56 24.34 25.81
C ALA A 395 -5.33 23.74 24.63
N TYR A 396 -6.49 24.30 24.25
CA TYR A 396 -7.24 23.83 23.08
C TYR A 396 -6.49 24.05 21.78
N GLN A 397 -5.86 25.21 21.59
CA GLN A 397 -5.12 25.50 20.36
C GLN A 397 -3.83 24.68 20.19
N THR A 398 -3.28 24.14 21.28
CA THR A 398 -1.96 23.48 21.30
C THR A 398 -2.05 21.97 21.51
N GLN A 399 -2.97 21.48 22.34
CA GLN A 399 -2.98 20.08 22.79
C GLN A 399 -4.38 19.45 22.83
N THR A 400 -5.36 20.05 23.50
CA THR A 400 -6.64 19.36 23.79
C THR A 400 -7.55 19.21 22.59
N TYR A 401 -7.35 19.97 21.50
CA TYR A 401 -8.00 19.69 20.20
C TYR A 401 -7.69 18.28 19.69
N LEU A 402 -6.54 17.70 20.05
CA LEU A 402 -6.17 16.36 19.62
C LEU A 402 -7.11 15.30 20.19
N ILE A 403 -7.73 15.52 21.36
CA ILE A 403 -8.72 14.57 21.90
C ILE A 403 -9.94 14.49 20.96
N ASP A 404 -10.38 15.64 20.44
CA ASP A 404 -11.44 15.69 19.44
C ASP A 404 -10.99 15.07 18.10
N SER A 405 -9.73 15.28 17.67
CA SER A 405 -9.16 14.62 16.49
C SER A 405 -9.12 13.10 16.64
N TYR A 406 -8.60 12.59 17.76
CA TYR A 406 -8.49 11.14 18.01
C TYR A 406 -9.87 10.49 18.07
N TYR A 407 -10.85 11.14 18.70
CA TYR A 407 -12.23 10.65 18.71
C TYR A 407 -12.82 10.56 17.30
N ARG A 408 -12.62 11.59 16.46
CA ARG A 408 -13.04 11.59 15.06
C ARG A 408 -12.32 10.51 14.25
N TRP A 409 -10.98 10.45 14.34
CA TRP A 409 -10.17 9.51 13.58
C TRP A 409 -10.41 8.05 13.99
N PHE A 410 -10.65 7.78 15.28
CA PHE A 410 -11.09 6.48 15.77
C PHE A 410 -12.36 6.04 15.05
N TYR A 411 -13.40 6.88 15.03
CA TYR A 411 -14.65 6.53 14.38
C TYR A 411 -14.53 6.43 12.86
N SER A 412 -13.72 7.27 12.22
CA SER A 412 -13.42 7.15 10.78
C SER A 412 -12.82 5.78 10.43
N ALA A 413 -11.93 5.25 11.27
CA ALA A 413 -11.34 3.92 11.09
C ALA A 413 -12.34 2.81 11.49
N TYR A 414 -12.98 2.93 12.65
CA TYR A 414 -13.92 1.97 13.20
C TYR A 414 -15.11 1.69 12.26
N ASP A 415 -15.67 2.73 11.63
CA ASP A 415 -16.78 2.60 10.68
C ASP A 415 -16.39 1.82 9.41
N CYS A 416 -15.09 1.59 9.17
CA CYS A 416 -14.55 0.82 8.05
C CYS A 416 -14.11 -0.61 8.45
N ILE A 417 -14.27 -1.02 9.71
CA ILE A 417 -13.96 -2.37 10.21
C ILE A 417 -15.14 -3.31 9.92
N GLY A 418 -14.85 -4.50 9.41
CA GLY A 418 -15.87 -5.52 9.13
C GLY A 418 -16.44 -6.18 10.39
N ASP A 419 -15.57 -6.55 11.34
CA ASP A 419 -15.93 -7.18 12.62
C ASP A 419 -16.05 -6.15 13.75
N VAL A 420 -17.19 -5.44 13.78
CA VAL A 420 -17.46 -4.41 14.79
C VAL A 420 -17.65 -4.97 16.22
N GLU A 421 -18.05 -6.25 16.35
CA GLU A 421 -18.27 -6.89 17.65
C GLU A 421 -16.95 -7.01 18.43
N ARG A 422 -15.86 -7.37 17.73
CA ARG A 422 -14.51 -7.49 18.31
C ARG A 422 -14.02 -6.19 18.97
N PHE A 423 -14.43 -5.03 18.44
CA PHE A 423 -14.04 -3.70 18.94
C PHE A 423 -15.06 -3.05 19.89
N SER A 424 -16.20 -3.71 20.16
CA SER A 424 -17.34 -3.12 20.87
C SER A 424 -17.00 -2.53 22.24
N GLN A 425 -16.20 -3.24 23.04
CA GLN A 425 -15.79 -2.80 24.38
C GLN A 425 -14.86 -1.58 24.32
N VAL A 426 -13.86 -1.58 23.43
CA VAL A 426 -12.98 -0.42 23.23
C VAL A 426 -13.79 0.78 22.76
N ARG A 427 -14.72 0.57 21.81
CA ARG A 427 -15.62 1.61 21.32
C ARG A 427 -16.48 2.21 22.43
N GLU A 428 -17.06 1.40 23.30
CA GLU A 428 -17.81 1.87 24.48
C GLU A 428 -16.93 2.70 25.42
N ARG A 429 -15.70 2.24 25.67
CA ARG A 429 -14.73 2.98 26.50
C ARG A 429 -14.38 4.34 25.91
N ILE A 430 -14.12 4.40 24.60
CA ILE A 430 -13.83 5.64 23.88
C ILE A 430 -15.02 6.61 23.98
N GLU A 431 -16.24 6.12 23.77
CA GLU A 431 -17.45 6.93 23.92
C GLU A 431 -17.61 7.48 25.34
N ASN A 432 -17.41 6.62 26.34
CA ASN A 432 -17.54 6.98 27.75
C ASN A 432 -16.46 7.97 28.18
N MET A 433 -15.21 7.78 27.76
CA MET A 433 -14.12 8.70 28.06
C MET A 433 -14.34 10.06 27.41
N TYR A 434 -14.78 10.09 26.15
CA TYR A 434 -15.11 11.35 25.47
C TYR A 434 -16.25 12.08 26.19
N SER A 435 -17.35 11.38 26.44
CA SER A 435 -18.59 11.97 26.96
C SER A 435 -18.50 12.34 28.44
N PHE A 436 -18.05 11.42 29.29
CA PHE A 436 -18.13 11.53 30.74
C PHE A 436 -16.81 11.94 31.40
N THR A 437 -15.67 11.80 30.71
CA THR A 437 -14.38 12.21 31.29
C THR A 437 -13.89 13.52 30.68
N TYR A 438 -13.85 13.63 29.35
CA TYR A 438 -13.36 14.84 28.69
C TYR A 438 -14.41 15.96 28.69
N LEU A 439 -15.54 15.75 28.00
CA LEU A 439 -16.54 16.79 27.79
C LEU A 439 -17.20 17.25 29.10
N GLN A 440 -17.48 16.34 30.02
CA GLN A 440 -18.04 16.66 31.34
C GLN A 440 -17.06 17.38 32.28
N LYS A 441 -15.74 17.29 32.08
CA LYS A 441 -14.78 18.09 32.84
C LYS A 441 -14.61 19.48 32.24
N ILE A 442 -14.44 19.55 30.91
CA ILE A 442 -14.04 20.80 30.24
C ILE A 442 -15.22 21.76 30.05
N THR A 443 -16.38 21.26 29.64
CA THR A 443 -17.52 22.12 29.26
C THR A 443 -18.10 22.87 30.47
N PRO A 444 -18.35 22.22 31.62
CA PRO A 444 -18.86 22.95 32.78
C PRO A 444 -17.89 23.99 33.31
N LYS A 445 -16.59 23.68 33.36
CA LYS A 445 -15.57 24.62 33.85
C LYS A 445 -15.50 25.86 32.96
N TRP A 446 -15.44 25.66 31.64
CA TRP A 446 -15.52 26.73 30.66
C TRP A 446 -16.75 27.61 30.88
N ASN A 447 -17.93 26.98 31.03
CA ASN A 447 -19.19 27.71 31.15
C ASN A 447 -19.43 28.41 32.48
N GLN A 448 -18.82 27.94 33.57
CA GLN A 448 -18.91 28.58 34.88
C GLN A 448 -18.22 29.94 34.88
N GLU A 449 -17.07 30.04 34.20
CA GLU A 449 -16.27 31.26 34.16
C GLU A 449 -16.69 32.20 33.02
N LEU A 450 -17.18 31.66 31.89
CA LEU A 450 -17.51 32.45 30.72
C LEU A 450 -18.69 33.41 30.99
N THR A 451 -18.41 34.71 30.85
CA THR A 451 -19.31 35.83 31.14
C THR A 451 -20.00 36.34 29.87
N ASP A 452 -20.56 37.55 29.92
CA ASP A 452 -21.13 38.23 28.75
C ASP A 452 -20.04 38.82 27.83
N ASN A 453 -18.80 39.01 28.33
CA ASN A 453 -17.71 39.64 27.59
C ASN A 453 -16.72 38.59 27.05
N LEU A 454 -17.16 37.86 26.02
CA LEU A 454 -16.44 36.73 25.43
C LEU A 454 -15.01 37.10 24.99
N MET A 455 -14.81 38.32 24.46
CA MET A 455 -13.49 38.80 24.03
C MET A 455 -12.50 38.92 25.20
N THR A 456 -12.95 39.50 26.32
CA THR A 456 -12.09 39.72 27.49
C THR A 456 -11.74 38.40 28.17
N ASP A 457 -12.74 37.52 28.28
CA ASP A 457 -12.64 36.22 28.89
C ASP A 457 -11.64 35.32 28.14
N THR A 458 -11.79 35.23 26.82
CA THR A 458 -10.99 34.33 25.97
C THR A 458 -9.67 34.94 25.52
N GLY A 459 -9.56 36.27 25.48
CA GLY A 459 -8.46 36.97 24.83
C GLY A 459 -8.47 36.87 23.30
N LEU A 460 -9.51 36.27 22.71
CA LEU A 460 -9.65 36.09 21.27
C LEU A 460 -10.44 37.24 20.64
N LYS A 461 -10.19 37.51 19.36
CA LYS A 461 -11.02 38.41 18.56
C LYS A 461 -12.44 37.85 18.48
N GLN A 462 -13.45 38.73 18.45
CA GLN A 462 -14.84 38.32 18.24
C GLN A 462 -15.11 38.05 16.76
N GLN A 463 -15.90 37.02 16.50
CA GLN A 463 -16.39 36.71 15.16
C GLN A 463 -17.22 37.84 14.53
N GLU A 464 -18.01 38.56 15.34
CA GLU A 464 -18.77 39.76 14.94
C GLU A 464 -17.88 40.80 14.24
N ASP A 465 -16.61 40.88 14.63
CA ASP A 465 -15.69 41.87 14.10
C ASP A 465 -14.82 41.33 12.95
N PHE A 466 -15.16 40.18 12.37
CA PHE A 466 -14.33 39.53 11.36
C PHE A 466 -14.01 40.45 10.17
N TYR A 467 -15.02 41.08 9.58
CA TYR A 467 -14.81 41.99 8.44
C TYR A 467 -13.86 43.13 8.84
N ARG A 468 -14.08 43.70 10.03
CA ARG A 468 -13.28 44.80 10.54
C ARG A 468 -11.83 44.41 10.79
N ASN A 469 -11.60 43.23 11.34
CA ASN A 469 -10.30 42.75 11.78
C ASN A 469 -9.46 42.16 10.64
N TYR A 470 -10.10 41.49 9.68
CA TYR A 470 -9.39 40.73 8.63
C TYR A 470 -9.59 41.29 7.22
N MET A 471 -10.78 41.84 6.89
CA MET A 471 -11.12 42.23 5.52
C MET A 471 -10.85 43.70 5.19
N ASN A 472 -10.99 44.61 6.17
CA ASN A 472 -10.79 46.06 5.96
C ASN A 472 -9.43 46.40 5.31
N ALA A 473 -8.38 45.64 5.61
CA ALA A 473 -7.06 45.87 5.03
C ALA A 473 -7.01 45.66 3.51
N TYR A 474 -7.97 44.91 2.94
CA TYR A 474 -8.04 44.49 1.54
C TYR A 474 -9.11 45.21 0.71
N GLU A 475 -9.96 46.01 1.34
CA GLU A 475 -11.00 46.80 0.68
C GLU A 475 -10.42 47.69 -0.43
N GLY A 476 -10.89 47.50 -1.66
CA GLY A 476 -10.43 48.25 -2.84
C GLY A 476 -8.98 47.95 -3.25
N LYS A 477 -8.35 46.89 -2.71
CA LYS A 477 -6.96 46.52 -2.99
C LYS A 477 -6.87 45.16 -3.71
N LYS A 478 -5.88 44.33 -3.33
CA LYS A 478 -5.67 43.00 -3.90
C LYS A 478 -6.85 42.09 -3.56
N ARG A 479 -7.17 41.16 -4.47
CA ARG A 479 -8.22 40.16 -4.26
C ARG A 479 -7.92 39.31 -3.02
N VAL A 480 -8.96 39.09 -2.22
CA VAL A 480 -8.98 38.11 -1.13
C VAL A 480 -10.19 37.21 -1.31
N ILE A 481 -9.97 35.92 -1.06
CA ILE A 481 -11.01 34.91 -1.07
C ILE A 481 -11.27 34.46 0.36
N VAL A 482 -12.51 34.49 0.81
CA VAL A 482 -12.94 34.01 2.12
C VAL A 482 -13.79 32.76 1.90
N ILE A 483 -13.33 31.62 2.39
CA ILE A 483 -14.08 30.36 2.39
C ILE A 483 -14.68 30.19 3.78
N ILE A 484 -16.00 30.21 3.85
CA ILE A 484 -16.76 30.01 5.09
C ILE A 484 -17.38 28.63 5.01
N SER A 485 -16.84 27.70 5.80
CA SER A 485 -17.34 26.33 5.88
C SER A 485 -18.24 26.18 7.09
N ASP A 486 -19.52 25.92 6.84
CA ASP A 486 -20.55 25.69 7.85
C ASP A 486 -20.13 24.54 8.79
N ALA A 487 -20.21 24.79 10.10
CA ALA A 487 -19.82 23.86 11.17
C ALA A 487 -18.35 23.36 11.16
N PHE A 488 -17.41 24.09 10.54
CA PHE A 488 -16.01 23.67 10.44
C PHE A 488 -15.20 23.90 11.73
N ARG A 489 -15.00 22.81 12.47
CA ARG A 489 -14.35 22.85 13.78
C ARG A 489 -12.84 23.12 13.73
N TYR A 490 -12.30 23.60 14.84
CA TYR A 490 -10.89 23.94 14.99
C TYR A 490 -9.93 22.76 14.74
N GLU A 491 -10.26 21.54 15.20
CA GLU A 491 -9.40 20.38 14.97
C GLU A 491 -9.36 19.94 13.49
N CYS A 492 -10.44 20.19 12.74
CA CYS A 492 -10.45 20.01 11.28
C CYS A 492 -9.56 21.05 10.59
N ALA A 493 -9.52 22.27 11.11
CA ALA A 493 -8.62 23.31 10.60
C ALA A 493 -7.15 23.00 10.86
N LYS A 494 -6.80 22.35 11.98
CA LYS A 494 -5.44 21.84 12.22
C LYS A 494 -5.02 20.82 11.18
N GLU A 495 -5.90 19.88 10.82
CA GLU A 495 -5.62 18.91 9.76
C GLU A 495 -5.51 19.58 8.37
N LEU A 496 -6.36 20.56 8.07
CA LEU A 496 -6.24 21.35 6.84
C LEU A 496 -4.93 22.17 6.81
N MET A 497 -4.52 22.73 7.95
CA MET A 497 -3.26 23.45 8.10
C MET A 497 -2.08 22.56 7.72
N GLU A 498 -2.00 21.34 8.27
CA GLU A 498 -0.92 20.38 7.95
C GLU A 498 -0.87 20.05 6.45
N ARG A 499 -2.02 19.96 5.77
CA ARG A 499 -2.07 19.73 4.31
C ARG A 499 -1.59 20.94 3.52
N LEU A 500 -1.96 22.15 3.96
CA LEU A 500 -1.52 23.39 3.34
C LEU A 500 -0.02 23.65 3.58
N GLU A 501 0.51 23.30 4.76
CA GLU A 501 1.94 23.40 5.08
C GLU A 501 2.80 22.46 4.23
N MET A 502 2.22 21.38 3.71
CA MET A 502 2.89 20.42 2.83
C MET A 502 2.77 20.74 1.33
N ASP A 503 1.97 21.75 0.98
CA ASP A 503 1.81 22.25 -0.38
C ASP A 503 2.79 23.39 -0.61
N GLU A 504 3.76 23.19 -1.52
CA GLU A 504 4.85 24.16 -1.80
C GLU A 504 4.37 25.53 -2.29
N LYS A 505 3.09 25.62 -2.68
CA LYS A 505 2.48 26.87 -3.14
C LYS A 505 1.73 27.61 -2.06
N CYS A 506 1.69 27.08 -0.84
CA CYS A 506 0.92 27.65 0.26
C CYS A 506 1.85 28.10 1.40
N THR A 507 1.50 29.22 2.02
CA THR A 507 2.07 29.67 3.28
C THR A 507 0.90 29.96 4.21
N PRO A 508 0.41 28.94 4.92
CA PRO A 508 -0.72 29.09 5.81
C PRO A 508 -0.32 29.61 7.20
N LYS A 509 -1.27 30.19 7.92
CA LYS A 509 -1.18 30.61 9.33
C LYS A 509 -2.53 30.39 9.99
N LEU A 510 -2.57 29.72 11.12
CA LEU A 510 -3.81 29.49 11.88
C LEU A 510 -3.93 30.48 13.05
N GLU A 511 -5.04 31.23 13.08
CA GLU A 511 -5.52 32.00 14.23
C GLU A 511 -6.84 31.39 14.74
N CYS A 512 -7.26 31.84 15.92
CA CYS A 512 -8.55 31.47 16.50
C CYS A 512 -9.35 32.73 16.85
N MET A 513 -10.67 32.65 16.70
CA MET A 513 -11.63 33.66 17.16
C MET A 513 -12.74 32.99 17.98
N VAL A 514 -13.42 33.79 18.80
CA VAL A 514 -14.58 33.32 19.57
C VAL A 514 -15.87 33.66 18.84
N SER A 515 -16.76 32.67 18.67
CA SER A 515 -18.08 32.87 18.07
C SER A 515 -18.98 33.74 18.95
N GLY A 516 -20.02 34.31 18.35
CA GLY A 516 -21.17 34.81 19.10
C GLY A 516 -22.02 33.68 19.70
N LEU A 517 -22.95 34.04 20.59
CA LEU A 517 -24.01 33.16 21.09
C LEU A 517 -25.41 33.62 20.63
N PRO A 518 -26.34 32.73 20.26
CA PRO A 518 -26.12 31.29 20.08
C PRO A 518 -25.18 31.02 18.91
N SER A 519 -24.35 29.99 19.03
CA SER A 519 -23.35 29.62 18.01
C SER A 519 -24.00 28.85 16.84
N VAL A 520 -24.84 29.56 16.07
CA VAL A 520 -25.64 29.01 14.97
C VAL A 520 -25.37 29.74 13.67
N THR A 521 -25.66 29.09 12.55
CA THR A 521 -25.44 29.59 11.19
C THR A 521 -25.99 31.00 10.99
N SER A 522 -27.22 31.30 11.43
CA SER A 522 -27.83 32.61 11.20
C SER A 522 -27.04 33.77 11.81
N VAL A 523 -26.52 33.59 13.03
CA VAL A 523 -25.73 34.60 13.75
C VAL A 523 -24.28 34.60 13.26
N GLY A 524 -23.66 33.43 13.12
CA GLY A 524 -22.27 33.29 12.68
C GLY A 524 -22.04 33.79 11.25
N MET A 525 -22.93 33.44 10.30
CA MET A 525 -22.83 33.91 8.91
C MET A 525 -23.04 35.43 8.80
N ALA A 526 -23.95 36.00 9.59
CA ALA A 526 -24.18 37.44 9.62
C ALA A 526 -22.98 38.21 10.19
N SER A 527 -22.28 37.63 11.17
CA SER A 527 -21.09 38.19 11.80
C SER A 527 -19.93 38.43 10.82
N PHE A 528 -19.90 37.71 9.68
CA PHE A 528 -18.89 37.90 8.64
C PHE A 528 -19.12 39.09 7.72
N LEU A 529 -20.34 39.63 7.68
CA LEU A 529 -20.71 40.71 6.78
C LEU A 529 -20.22 42.07 7.31
N PRO A 530 -19.93 43.04 6.42
CA PRO A 530 -19.63 44.39 6.85
C PRO A 530 -20.88 45.03 7.48
N HIS A 531 -20.75 45.55 8.69
CA HIS A 531 -21.88 46.15 9.41
C HIS A 531 -21.45 47.23 10.40
N ASN A 532 -22.37 48.13 10.74
CA ASN A 532 -22.27 49.01 11.92
C ASN A 532 -23.13 48.48 13.06
N GLU A 533 -24.27 47.86 12.73
CA GLU A 533 -25.18 47.26 13.69
C GLU A 533 -25.61 45.85 13.23
N LEU A 534 -25.46 44.88 14.13
CA LEU A 534 -26.03 43.55 14.03
C LEU A 534 -27.19 43.46 15.03
N GLN A 535 -28.36 42.99 14.59
CA GLN A 535 -29.52 42.79 15.47
C GLN A 535 -30.10 41.39 15.26
N VAL A 536 -30.41 40.73 16.38
CA VAL A 536 -31.13 39.46 16.45
C VAL A 536 -32.43 39.70 17.21
N ASP A 537 -33.55 39.31 16.63
CA ASP A 537 -34.87 39.43 17.27
C ASP A 537 -35.21 38.21 18.14
N GLU A 538 -36.39 38.24 18.77
CA GLU A 538 -36.88 37.18 19.66
C GLU A 538 -37.14 35.83 18.96
N ASN A 539 -37.23 35.83 17.62
CA ASN A 539 -37.49 34.70 16.76
C ASN A 539 -36.22 34.20 16.04
N LEU A 540 -35.04 34.69 16.43
CA LEU A 540 -33.74 34.40 15.80
C LEU A 540 -33.61 34.92 14.36
N ASN A 541 -34.42 35.90 13.95
CA ASN A 541 -34.18 36.60 12.69
C ASN A 541 -33.01 37.57 12.87
N VAL A 542 -32.08 37.55 11.93
CA VAL A 542 -30.86 38.35 11.97
C VAL A 542 -30.90 39.42 10.90
N THR A 543 -30.56 40.65 11.28
CA THR A 543 -30.43 41.79 10.36
C THR A 543 -29.09 42.48 10.54
N VAL A 544 -28.55 42.94 9.41
CA VAL A 544 -27.30 43.71 9.30
C VAL A 544 -27.65 45.08 8.76
N ASP A 545 -27.40 46.14 9.54
CA ASP A 545 -27.78 47.52 9.22
C ASP A 545 -29.25 47.63 8.75
N GLY A 546 -30.16 46.88 9.41
CA GLY A 546 -31.59 46.81 9.09
C GLY A 546 -31.97 45.96 7.87
N GLN A 547 -31.02 45.32 7.20
CA GLN A 547 -31.27 44.44 6.05
C GLN A 547 -31.25 42.97 6.47
N ASN A 548 -32.14 42.15 5.90
CA ASN A 548 -32.10 40.70 6.07
C ASN A 548 -30.82 40.11 5.43
N CYS A 549 -30.25 39.06 6.03
CA CYS A 549 -29.06 38.37 5.55
C CYS A 549 -29.19 36.83 5.59
N GLY A 550 -30.42 36.31 5.57
CA GLY A 550 -30.73 34.90 5.77
C GLY A 550 -30.28 33.98 4.63
N ASP A 551 -30.26 34.49 3.39
CA ASP A 551 -29.87 33.73 2.20
C ASP A 551 -28.63 34.32 1.49
N LEU A 552 -28.09 33.56 0.53
CA LEU A 552 -26.90 33.94 -0.22
C LEU A 552 -27.06 35.26 -1.00
N ALA A 553 -28.24 35.49 -1.60
CA ALA A 553 -28.49 36.69 -2.41
C ALA A 553 -28.55 37.96 -1.54
N ALA A 554 -29.13 37.84 -0.34
CA ALA A 554 -29.16 38.91 0.64
C ALA A 554 -27.76 39.24 1.16
N ARG A 555 -26.94 38.23 1.45
CA ARG A 555 -25.52 38.39 1.84
C ARG A 555 -24.69 39.04 0.73
N ASP A 556 -24.88 38.62 -0.52
CA ASP A 556 -24.24 39.21 -1.71
C ASP A 556 -24.58 40.70 -1.85
N LYS A 557 -25.86 41.06 -1.67
CA LYS A 557 -26.32 42.44 -1.72
C LYS A 557 -25.62 43.32 -0.66
N ILE A 558 -25.48 42.82 0.57
CA ILE A 558 -24.81 43.54 1.66
C ILE A 558 -23.33 43.75 1.35
N LEU A 559 -22.62 42.72 0.85
CA LEU A 559 -21.21 42.85 0.44
C LEU A 559 -21.03 43.86 -0.70
N LYS A 560 -21.92 43.84 -1.70
CA LYS A 560 -21.89 44.78 -2.84
C LYS A 560 -22.19 46.21 -2.43
N ALA A 561 -23.04 46.40 -1.42
CA ALA A 561 -23.32 47.74 -0.88
C ALA A 561 -22.07 48.37 -0.24
N ARG A 562 -21.14 47.55 0.28
CA ARG A 562 -19.84 48.02 0.75
C ARG A 562 -18.89 48.34 -0.41
N ASN A 563 -18.84 47.48 -1.42
CA ASN A 563 -18.05 47.66 -2.64
C ASN A 563 -18.62 46.78 -3.75
N GLU A 564 -18.96 47.37 -4.90
CA GLU A 564 -19.61 46.68 -6.02
C GLU A 564 -18.79 45.50 -6.59
N ASN A 565 -17.47 45.51 -6.35
CA ASN A 565 -16.56 44.43 -6.75
C ASN A 565 -16.47 43.29 -5.73
N ASN A 566 -17.18 43.36 -4.61
CA ASN A 566 -17.34 42.24 -3.70
C ASN A 566 -18.45 41.31 -4.21
N VAL A 567 -18.40 40.04 -3.79
CA VAL A 567 -19.39 39.04 -4.21
C VAL A 567 -19.49 37.92 -3.18
N ALA A 568 -20.70 37.37 -3.02
CA ALA A 568 -20.91 36.09 -2.36
C ALA A 568 -21.34 35.03 -3.37
N VAL A 569 -20.76 33.83 -3.27
CA VAL A 569 -21.01 32.69 -4.16
C VAL A 569 -21.08 31.38 -3.38
N ALA A 570 -21.76 30.39 -3.94
CA ALA A 570 -21.77 29.03 -3.38
C ALA A 570 -20.49 28.29 -3.79
N PHE A 571 -20.01 27.39 -2.93
CA PHE A 571 -18.87 26.52 -3.22
C PHE A 571 -19.11 25.65 -4.47
N ASP A 572 -20.31 25.08 -4.60
CA ASP A 572 -20.67 24.16 -5.67
C ASP A 572 -20.63 24.80 -7.06
N ASP A 573 -20.90 26.12 -7.13
CA ASP A 573 -20.81 26.90 -8.36
C ASP A 573 -19.35 27.05 -8.85
N LEU A 574 -18.36 26.77 -8.00
CA LEU A 574 -16.94 26.96 -8.28
C LEU A 574 -16.18 25.65 -8.43
N ILE A 575 -16.41 24.69 -7.54
CA ILE A 575 -15.56 23.50 -7.43
C ILE A 575 -15.55 22.65 -8.71
N ASN A 576 -16.64 22.65 -9.46
CA ASN A 576 -16.79 21.92 -10.72
C ASN A 576 -16.82 22.84 -11.97
N ALA A 577 -16.78 24.16 -11.80
CA ALA A 577 -16.87 25.11 -12.91
C ALA A 577 -15.63 25.12 -13.80
N SER A 578 -15.81 25.22 -15.11
CA SER A 578 -14.70 25.35 -16.07
C SER A 578 -13.81 26.55 -15.74
N GLN A 579 -12.56 26.54 -16.25
CA GLN A 579 -11.64 27.67 -16.05
C GLN A 579 -12.21 28.99 -16.57
N GLU A 580 -12.93 28.96 -17.69
CA GLU A 580 -13.62 30.12 -18.27
C GLU A 580 -14.72 30.63 -17.33
N ARG A 581 -15.56 29.73 -16.81
CA ARG A 581 -16.63 30.08 -15.88
C ARG A 581 -16.09 30.67 -14.58
N LEU A 582 -14.98 30.14 -14.06
CA LEU A 582 -14.32 30.69 -12.87
C LEU A 582 -13.81 32.12 -13.11
N ARG A 583 -13.27 32.40 -14.30
CA ARG A 583 -12.87 33.76 -14.67
C ARG A 583 -14.08 34.67 -14.78
N GLU A 584 -15.15 34.24 -15.44
CA GLU A 584 -16.38 35.01 -15.55
C GLU A 584 -16.95 35.41 -14.17
N LEU A 585 -16.97 34.46 -13.24
CA LEU A 585 -17.53 34.68 -11.89
C LEU A 585 -16.65 35.58 -11.03
N LEU A 586 -15.32 35.40 -11.09
CA LEU A 586 -14.41 35.95 -10.07
C LEU A 586 -13.39 36.97 -10.60
N GLN A 587 -13.23 37.13 -11.91
CA GLN A 587 -12.32 38.13 -12.48
C GLN A 587 -12.80 39.55 -12.15
N GLY A 588 -11.85 40.44 -11.83
CA GLY A 588 -12.16 41.80 -11.37
C GLY A 588 -12.74 41.92 -9.95
N LYS A 589 -13.15 40.82 -9.31
CA LYS A 589 -13.66 40.85 -7.93
C LYS A 589 -12.57 41.09 -6.89
N ASN A 590 -12.89 41.87 -5.86
CA ASN A 590 -11.99 42.24 -4.75
C ASN A 590 -12.15 41.26 -3.57
N ILE A 591 -13.23 41.34 -2.78
CA ILE A 591 -13.48 40.40 -1.68
C ILE A 591 -14.55 39.39 -2.12
N VAL A 592 -14.17 38.11 -2.17
CA VAL A 592 -15.02 37.01 -2.62
C VAL A 592 -15.35 36.13 -1.43
N TYR A 593 -16.61 36.08 -1.02
CA TYR A 593 -17.08 35.15 0.01
C TYR A 593 -17.64 33.88 -0.64
N ILE A 594 -17.13 32.73 -0.23
CA ILE A 594 -17.50 31.41 -0.73
C ILE A 594 -18.14 30.65 0.43
N TYR A 595 -19.41 30.27 0.29
CA TYR A 595 -20.15 29.53 1.31
C TYR A 595 -20.11 28.03 0.98
N HIS A 596 -19.61 27.24 1.92
CA HIS A 596 -19.43 25.79 1.84
C HIS A 596 -20.22 25.12 2.96
N ASN A 597 -21.05 24.12 2.64
CA ASN A 597 -21.98 23.52 3.61
C ASN A 597 -21.95 21.98 3.53
N GLN A 598 -20.78 21.40 3.83
CA GLN A 598 -20.58 19.95 3.71
C GLN A 598 -20.82 19.20 5.03
N ILE A 599 -20.47 19.83 6.16
CA ILE A 599 -20.54 19.22 7.49
C ILE A 599 -21.96 19.37 8.05
N ASP A 600 -22.44 20.60 8.18
CA ASP A 600 -23.73 20.88 8.80
C ASP A 600 -24.89 20.24 8.03
N ALA A 601 -24.89 20.33 6.70
CA ALA A 601 -25.88 19.69 5.82
C ALA A 601 -26.03 18.17 6.01
N ARG A 602 -25.00 17.48 6.52
CA ARG A 602 -25.04 16.07 6.90
C ARG A 602 -25.34 15.85 8.38
N GLY A 603 -24.75 16.67 9.25
CA GLY A 603 -24.94 16.60 10.70
C GLY A 603 -26.39 16.84 11.13
N ASP A 604 -27.07 17.82 10.55
CA ASP A 604 -28.40 18.24 10.99
C ASP A 604 -29.53 17.26 10.67
N LYS A 605 -29.30 16.38 9.70
CA LYS A 605 -30.30 15.40 9.26
C LYS A 605 -30.20 14.12 10.08
N PRO A 606 -31.26 13.68 10.76
CA PRO A 606 -31.24 12.43 11.53
C PRO A 606 -30.78 11.20 10.76
N ALA A 607 -31.03 11.16 9.44
CA ALA A 607 -30.65 10.03 8.58
C ALA A 607 -29.15 9.98 8.27
N SER A 608 -28.43 11.10 8.39
CA SER A 608 -27.00 11.21 8.02
C SER A 608 -26.12 11.78 9.14
N GLU A 609 -26.67 12.06 10.33
CA GLU A 609 -25.89 12.67 11.44
C GLU A 609 -24.66 11.83 11.83
N ASN A 610 -24.71 10.51 11.60
CA ASN A 610 -23.59 9.59 11.81
C ASN A 610 -22.47 9.70 10.78
N GLU A 611 -22.68 10.38 9.66
CA GLU A 611 -21.67 10.60 8.62
C GLU A 611 -20.85 11.88 8.85
N VAL A 612 -21.10 12.63 9.93
CA VAL A 612 -20.48 13.95 10.15
C VAL A 612 -18.94 13.89 10.15
N PHE A 613 -18.33 12.81 10.61
CA PHE A 613 -16.87 12.67 10.61
C PHE A 613 -16.29 12.40 9.22
N LYS A 614 -17.01 11.62 8.39
CA LYS A 614 -16.71 11.53 6.96
C LYS A 614 -16.87 12.91 6.30
N ALA A 615 -17.86 13.69 6.76
CA ALA A 615 -18.07 15.04 6.28
C ALA A 615 -16.93 16.01 6.58
N CYS A 616 -16.36 15.92 7.78
CA CYS A 616 -15.16 16.67 8.14
C CYS A 616 -13.99 16.34 7.21
N GLU A 617 -13.74 15.06 6.93
CA GLU A 617 -12.64 14.64 6.05
C GLU A 617 -12.82 15.14 4.60
N GLU A 618 -14.05 15.03 4.08
CA GLU A 618 -14.40 15.51 2.74
C GLU A 618 -14.29 17.03 2.65
N ALA A 619 -14.78 17.77 3.66
CA ALA A 619 -14.66 19.22 3.74
C ALA A 619 -13.19 19.68 3.68
N ILE A 620 -12.29 19.03 4.41
CA ILE A 620 -10.85 19.33 4.39
C ILE A 620 -10.28 19.15 2.97
N LYS A 621 -10.62 18.04 2.30
CA LYS A 621 -10.20 17.73 0.92
C LYS A 621 -10.75 18.76 -0.07
N GLU A 622 -12.03 19.10 0.05
CA GLU A 622 -12.75 20.03 -0.83
C GLU A 622 -12.20 21.46 -0.74
N ILE A 623 -11.97 21.95 0.48
CA ILE A 623 -11.39 23.28 0.72
C ILE A 623 -9.96 23.35 0.16
N HIS A 624 -9.10 22.36 0.46
CA HIS A 624 -7.73 22.32 -0.06
C HIS A 624 -7.72 22.31 -1.60
N ARG A 625 -8.57 21.48 -2.22
CA ARG A 625 -8.73 21.41 -3.67
C ARG A 625 -9.18 22.75 -4.26
N LEU A 626 -10.11 23.45 -3.61
CA LEU A 626 -10.58 24.75 -4.08
C LEU A 626 -9.47 25.82 -3.99
N VAL A 627 -8.72 25.87 -2.89
CA VAL A 627 -7.57 26.77 -2.73
C VAL A 627 -6.57 26.56 -3.87
N HIS A 628 -6.21 25.30 -4.15
CA HIS A 628 -5.31 24.96 -5.25
C HIS A 628 -5.87 25.41 -6.60
N ARG A 629 -7.14 25.08 -6.89
CA ARG A 629 -7.81 25.41 -8.16
C ARG A 629 -7.86 26.92 -8.41
N LEU A 630 -8.28 27.71 -7.42
CA LEU A 630 -8.38 29.17 -7.56
C LEU A 630 -7.00 29.84 -7.63
N THR A 631 -5.98 29.27 -6.96
CA THR A 631 -4.60 29.71 -7.11
C THR A 631 -4.11 29.47 -8.54
N MET A 632 -4.30 28.27 -9.10
CA MET A 632 -3.80 27.91 -10.43
C MET A 632 -4.52 28.66 -11.57
N TYR A 633 -5.84 28.80 -11.48
CA TYR A 633 -6.64 29.31 -12.60
C TYR A 633 -6.84 30.82 -12.59
N LEU A 634 -6.83 31.44 -11.40
CA LEU A 634 -7.09 32.87 -11.23
C LEU A 634 -5.92 33.62 -10.62
N SER A 635 -4.81 32.95 -10.29
CA SER A 635 -3.69 33.52 -9.54
C SER A 635 -4.18 34.20 -8.26
N ALA A 636 -5.20 33.63 -7.60
CA ALA A 636 -5.73 34.14 -6.35
C ALA A 636 -4.60 34.12 -5.30
N PRO A 637 -4.17 35.26 -4.75
CA PRO A 637 -2.93 35.34 -3.98
C PRO A 637 -3.12 35.12 -2.48
N LYS A 638 -4.38 35.18 -2.01
CA LYS A 638 -4.70 35.27 -0.58
C LYS A 638 -6.07 34.66 -0.29
N PHE A 639 -6.11 33.80 0.73
CA PHE A 639 -7.31 33.15 1.24
C PHE A 639 -7.45 33.35 2.75
N PHE A 640 -8.68 33.41 3.22
CA PHE A 640 -9.07 33.23 4.61
C PHE A 640 -10.07 32.07 4.66
N ILE A 641 -9.85 31.09 5.53
CA ILE A 641 -10.71 29.92 5.68
C ILE A 641 -11.20 29.91 7.12
N THR A 642 -12.52 29.88 7.31
CA THR A 642 -13.16 30.03 8.62
C THR A 642 -14.49 29.28 8.69
N ALA A 643 -15.10 29.24 9.87
CA ALA A 643 -16.43 28.68 10.11
C ALA A 643 -17.38 29.67 10.78
N ASP A 644 -18.67 29.46 10.66
CA ASP A 644 -19.71 30.20 11.40
C ASP A 644 -19.92 29.70 12.83
N HIS A 645 -19.83 28.39 13.03
CA HIS A 645 -19.79 27.75 14.34
C HIS A 645 -19.03 26.41 14.26
N GLY A 646 -18.86 25.75 15.39
CA GLY A 646 -18.58 24.32 15.43
C GLY A 646 -19.78 23.52 15.96
N PHE A 647 -19.54 22.30 16.41
CA PHE A 647 -20.60 21.40 16.86
C PHE A 647 -20.10 20.41 17.92
N LEU A 648 -21.04 19.89 18.70
CA LEU A 648 -20.83 18.69 19.49
C LEU A 648 -21.41 17.49 18.76
N TYR A 649 -20.61 16.42 18.69
CA TYR A 649 -21.05 15.12 18.21
C TYR A 649 -20.71 14.03 19.20
N LYS A 650 -21.69 13.18 19.53
CA LYS A 650 -21.52 11.93 20.28
C LYS A 650 -22.14 10.81 19.49
N ARG A 651 -21.49 9.64 19.42
CA ARG A 651 -22.00 8.52 18.62
C ARG A 651 -23.14 7.82 19.33
N ASP A 652 -23.13 7.78 20.66
CA ASP A 652 -24.24 7.23 21.41
C ASP A 652 -25.42 8.20 21.49
N LYS A 653 -26.63 7.63 21.40
CA LYS A 653 -27.87 8.38 21.53
C LYS A 653 -28.00 8.93 22.94
N LEU A 654 -28.40 10.20 23.02
CA LEU A 654 -28.69 10.85 24.28
C LEU A 654 -29.86 10.19 25.00
N GLN A 655 -29.69 9.98 26.31
CA GLN A 655 -30.73 9.44 27.18
C GLN A 655 -31.58 10.57 27.76
N GLU A 656 -32.71 10.23 28.39
CA GLU A 656 -33.62 11.24 28.95
C GLU A 656 -32.98 12.07 30.08
N TYR A 657 -32.04 11.48 30.83
CA TYR A 657 -31.28 12.20 31.85
C TYR A 657 -30.27 13.20 31.27
N ASN A 658 -29.96 13.12 29.97
CA ASN A 658 -29.16 14.13 29.27
C ASN A 658 -30.01 15.30 28.75
N LYS A 659 -31.29 15.37 29.12
CA LYS A 659 -32.21 16.42 28.69
C LYS A 659 -32.58 17.33 29.84
N VAL A 660 -32.30 18.61 29.65
CA VAL A 660 -32.64 19.67 30.60
C VAL A 660 -34.07 20.15 30.32
N SER A 661 -34.91 20.12 31.35
CA SER A 661 -36.24 20.73 31.31
C SER A 661 -36.13 22.24 31.46
N TYR A 662 -37.03 22.99 30.85
CA TYR A 662 -37.04 24.44 30.90
C TYR A 662 -38.47 24.98 30.93
N ASP A 663 -38.61 26.19 31.46
CA ASP A 663 -39.88 26.90 31.46
C ASP A 663 -40.13 27.53 30.09
N ARG A 664 -41.21 27.11 29.42
CA ARG A 664 -41.56 27.59 28.08
C ARG A 664 -42.13 29.00 28.10
N GLU A 665 -42.70 29.47 29.20
CA GLU A 665 -43.37 30.78 29.26
C GLU A 665 -42.39 31.95 29.16
N ILE A 666 -41.17 31.74 29.64
CA ILE A 666 -40.09 32.73 29.65
C ILE A 666 -39.19 32.66 28.42
N CYS A 667 -39.40 31.68 27.54
CA CYS A 667 -38.64 31.48 26.31
C CYS A 667 -39.37 32.09 25.11
N THR A 668 -38.66 32.82 24.26
CA THR A 668 -39.17 33.29 22.95
C THR A 668 -38.74 32.37 21.82
N TYR A 669 -37.60 31.70 21.97
CA TYR A 669 -37.08 30.74 21.01
C TYR A 669 -36.46 29.54 21.72
N THR A 670 -36.62 28.34 21.14
CA THR A 670 -36.13 27.09 21.74
C THR A 670 -35.35 26.28 20.72
N ASN A 671 -34.14 25.87 21.09
CA ASN A 671 -33.28 24.94 20.36
C ASN A 671 -32.74 23.89 21.35
N LYS A 672 -32.12 22.82 20.83
CA LYS A 672 -31.50 21.77 21.65
C LYS A 672 -30.33 22.27 22.49
N ARG A 673 -29.58 23.29 22.05
CA ARG A 673 -28.39 23.76 22.78
C ARG A 673 -28.53 25.15 23.40
N PHE A 674 -29.57 25.89 23.02
CA PHE A 674 -29.84 27.20 23.59
C PHE A 674 -31.34 27.51 23.65
N LEU A 675 -31.67 28.48 24.50
CA LEU A 675 -32.96 29.15 24.56
C LEU A 675 -32.72 30.65 24.41
N ILE A 676 -33.66 31.37 23.79
CA ILE A 676 -33.73 32.83 23.93
C ILE A 676 -34.77 33.12 25.01
N THR A 677 -34.35 33.80 26.07
CA THR A 677 -35.20 34.07 27.24
C THR A 677 -35.40 35.57 27.47
N LYS A 678 -36.58 35.95 27.98
CA LYS A 678 -36.92 37.34 28.33
C LYS A 678 -36.19 37.86 29.57
N GLN A 679 -35.64 36.95 30.38
CA GLN A 679 -34.95 37.23 31.63
C GLN A 679 -33.79 36.26 31.84
N ARG A 680 -32.80 36.66 32.65
CA ARG A 680 -31.74 35.74 33.08
C ARG A 680 -32.29 34.66 33.99
N LEU A 681 -31.93 33.41 33.71
CA LEU A 681 -32.23 32.29 34.59
C LEU A 681 -31.19 32.22 35.70
N LYS A 682 -31.66 31.99 36.93
CA LYS A 682 -30.83 31.66 38.09
C LYS A 682 -30.95 30.16 38.37
N ASP A 683 -30.56 29.36 37.39
CA ASP A 683 -30.52 27.90 37.49
C ASP A 683 -29.04 27.46 37.63
N THR A 684 -28.79 26.37 38.37
CA THR A 684 -27.43 25.87 38.58
C THR A 684 -26.91 25.01 37.42
N GLY A 685 -27.78 24.51 36.54
CA GLY A 685 -27.45 23.72 35.36
C GLY A 685 -27.52 24.51 34.04
N MET A 686 -27.94 25.77 34.07
CA MET A 686 -28.03 26.65 32.89
C MET A 686 -27.34 28.00 33.14
N ARG A 687 -26.90 28.65 32.08
CA ARG A 687 -26.29 29.97 32.13
C ARG A 687 -26.89 30.89 31.09
N SER A 688 -27.43 32.03 31.53
CA SER A 688 -27.93 33.10 30.65
C SER A 688 -26.86 34.16 30.41
N ARG A 689 -26.58 34.48 29.14
CA ARG A 689 -25.63 35.51 28.71
C ARG A 689 -26.32 36.57 27.86
N ALA A 690 -25.92 37.83 28.05
CA ALA A 690 -26.39 38.95 27.25
C ALA A 690 -25.42 39.21 26.10
N MET A 691 -25.95 39.34 24.88
CA MET A 691 -25.16 39.63 23.68
C MET A 691 -25.53 41.02 23.15
N SER A 692 -24.54 41.74 22.63
CA SER A 692 -24.68 43.12 22.10
C SER A 692 -25.81 43.24 21.06
N TYR A 693 -25.91 42.25 20.17
CA TYR A 693 -26.90 42.19 19.09
C TYR A 693 -28.28 41.67 19.52
N LEU A 694 -28.44 41.19 20.76
CA LEU A 694 -29.68 40.63 21.27
C LEU A 694 -30.28 41.54 22.35
N LYS A 695 -31.01 42.58 21.93
CA LYS A 695 -31.55 43.60 22.84
C LYS A 695 -32.72 43.03 23.67
N ASN A 696 -32.67 43.21 25.00
CA ASN A 696 -33.69 42.78 25.98
C ASN A 696 -33.91 41.27 26.14
N PHE A 697 -33.15 40.42 25.44
CA PHE A 697 -33.21 38.97 25.59
C PHE A 697 -31.84 38.41 25.97
N TYR A 698 -31.83 37.16 26.41
CA TYR A 698 -30.64 36.46 26.84
C TYR A 698 -30.53 35.12 26.12
N VAL A 699 -29.31 34.73 25.80
CA VAL A 699 -29.02 33.38 25.31
C VAL A 699 -28.75 32.50 26.51
N THR A 700 -29.57 31.49 26.71
CA THR A 700 -29.46 30.56 27.82
C THR A 700 -29.01 29.19 27.31
N THR A 701 -27.86 28.72 27.76
CA THR A 701 -27.33 27.40 27.40
C THR A 701 -27.23 26.50 28.63
N PRO A 702 -27.23 25.17 28.47
CA PRO A 702 -26.79 24.26 29.53
C PRO A 702 -25.33 24.54 29.90
N ILE A 703 -24.96 24.29 31.15
CA ILE A 703 -23.56 24.41 31.58
C ILE A 703 -22.70 23.28 31.01
N GLY A 704 -23.27 22.08 30.89
CA GLY A 704 -22.63 20.90 30.30
C GLY A 704 -22.97 20.65 28.84
N THR A 705 -22.77 19.40 28.41
CA THR A 705 -23.10 18.93 27.06
C THR A 705 -24.52 18.42 26.89
N ASP A 706 -25.37 18.62 27.90
CA ASP A 706 -26.78 18.24 27.87
C ASP A 706 -27.56 19.06 26.84
N ILE A 707 -28.72 18.58 26.45
CA ILE A 707 -29.59 19.28 25.49
C ILE A 707 -30.90 19.69 26.15
N PHE A 708 -31.57 20.73 25.69
CA PHE A 708 -32.93 21.02 26.09
C PHE A 708 -33.90 19.99 25.52
N LYS A 709 -34.96 19.67 26.28
CA LYS A 709 -36.03 18.77 25.84
C LYS A 709 -36.95 19.43 24.80
N VAL A 710 -36.49 19.44 23.55
CA VAL A 710 -37.21 19.97 22.38
C VAL A 710 -37.64 18.81 21.45
N ALA A 711 -38.75 18.97 20.74
CA ALA A 711 -39.24 17.95 19.80
C ALA A 711 -38.45 17.97 18.47
N GLY A 712 -38.16 16.78 17.91
CA GLY A 712 -37.65 16.60 16.55
C GLY A 712 -36.12 16.69 16.35
N GLY A 713 -35.65 16.27 15.16
CA GLY A 713 -34.27 16.34 14.67
C GLY A 713 -33.26 15.35 15.30
N GLY A 714 -32.04 15.32 14.77
CA GLY A 714 -30.93 14.47 15.26
C GLY A 714 -30.50 14.84 16.68
N GLN A 715 -30.02 13.87 17.47
CA GLN A 715 -29.62 14.12 18.86
C GLN A 715 -28.13 13.87 19.09
N ASN A 716 -27.46 13.30 18.09
CA ASN A 716 -26.05 12.97 18.16
C ASN A 716 -25.22 14.16 17.70
N TYR A 717 -25.67 14.87 16.66
CA TYR A 717 -25.12 16.15 16.22
C TYR A 717 -25.94 17.31 16.76
N VAL A 718 -25.29 18.25 17.46
CA VAL A 718 -25.93 19.44 18.02
C VAL A 718 -24.99 20.63 18.02
N HIS A 719 -25.55 21.83 17.79
CA HIS A 719 -24.81 23.10 17.79
C HIS A 719 -25.70 24.22 18.36
N GLY A 720 -25.14 25.42 18.52
CA GLY A 720 -25.83 26.60 19.09
C GLY A 720 -25.54 26.86 20.56
N GLY A 721 -24.82 25.96 21.22
CA GLY A 721 -24.43 26.05 22.62
C GLY A 721 -23.20 26.90 22.84
N SER A 722 -22.51 26.62 23.94
CA SER A 722 -21.37 27.41 24.40
C SER A 722 -20.15 26.55 24.75
N SER A 723 -20.04 25.34 24.20
CA SER A 723 -18.82 24.54 24.37
C SER A 723 -17.64 25.11 23.58
N LEU A 724 -16.42 24.72 23.95
CA LEU A 724 -15.21 25.07 23.21
C LEU A 724 -15.30 24.63 21.74
N GLN A 725 -15.81 23.41 21.50
CA GLN A 725 -15.99 22.82 20.18
C GLN A 725 -16.96 23.62 19.31
N GLU A 726 -17.96 24.26 19.93
CA GLU A 726 -18.95 25.09 19.25
C GLU A 726 -18.45 26.54 19.03
N MET A 727 -17.66 27.08 19.97
CA MET A 727 -17.33 28.51 20.02
C MET A 727 -15.92 28.90 19.55
N LEU A 728 -14.94 27.99 19.59
CA LEU A 728 -13.58 28.28 19.13
C LEU A 728 -13.47 28.05 17.64
N ILE A 729 -13.46 29.15 16.90
CA ILE A 729 -13.57 29.13 15.44
C ILE A 729 -12.19 29.35 14.82
N PRO A 730 -11.77 28.51 13.87
CA PRO A 730 -10.50 28.68 13.19
C PRO A 730 -10.54 29.83 12.18
N VAL A 731 -9.42 30.52 12.03
CA VAL A 731 -9.17 31.45 10.92
C VAL A 731 -7.82 31.09 10.31
N ILE A 732 -7.83 30.36 9.18
CA ILE A 732 -6.62 30.06 8.43
C ILE A 732 -6.40 31.16 7.40
N GLU A 733 -5.31 31.90 7.54
CA GLU A 733 -4.82 32.82 6.53
C GLU A 733 -3.83 32.09 5.62
N VAL A 734 -4.09 32.04 4.31
CA VAL A 734 -3.19 31.38 3.35
C VAL A 734 -2.73 32.38 2.31
N THR A 735 -1.42 32.58 2.21
CA THR A 735 -0.81 33.20 1.04
C THR A 735 -0.42 32.12 0.05
N THR A 736 -0.71 32.33 -1.24
CA THR A 736 -0.37 31.34 -2.26
C THR A 736 0.49 31.91 -3.38
N ASN A 737 1.23 31.02 -4.04
CA ASN A 737 2.08 31.33 -5.19
C ASN A 737 1.61 30.55 -6.43
N ALA A 738 1.22 31.27 -7.48
CA ALA A 738 0.78 30.66 -8.74
C ALA A 738 1.93 30.16 -9.62
N LYS A 739 3.17 30.60 -9.35
CA LYS A 739 4.35 30.19 -10.13
C LYS A 739 4.78 28.77 -9.74
N PHE A 740 5.54 28.13 -10.63
CA PHE A 740 6.25 26.90 -10.30
C PHE A 740 7.19 27.15 -9.11
N VAL A 741 7.13 26.27 -8.12
CA VAL A 741 8.04 26.24 -6.99
C VAL A 741 8.87 24.98 -7.17
N ALA A 742 10.19 25.14 -7.30
CA ALA A 742 11.08 24.01 -7.40
C ALA A 742 11.06 23.23 -6.08
N TYR A 743 10.96 21.92 -6.18
CA TYR A 743 11.08 21.01 -5.06
C TYR A 743 12.17 19.98 -5.38
N ASN A 744 12.71 19.39 -4.33
CA ASN A 744 13.60 18.24 -4.41
C ASN A 744 13.04 17.13 -3.51
N TYR A 745 13.73 15.99 -3.47
CA TYR A 745 13.38 14.88 -2.60
C TYR A 745 14.48 14.69 -1.56
N VAL A 746 14.09 14.24 -0.36
CA VAL A 746 15.04 13.87 0.70
C VAL A 746 16.02 12.81 0.18
N ASP A 747 17.27 12.88 0.62
CA ASP A 747 18.25 11.85 0.34
C ASP A 747 18.41 10.88 1.51
N VAL A 748 18.89 9.68 1.21
CA VAL A 748 19.24 8.67 2.22
C VAL A 748 20.67 8.23 1.98
N VAL A 749 21.47 8.28 3.04
CA VAL A 749 22.87 7.89 3.00
C VAL A 749 23.18 6.82 4.02
N LEU A 750 24.15 5.97 3.68
CA LEU A 750 24.67 4.93 4.56
C LEU A 750 25.59 5.56 5.62
N THR A 751 25.26 5.43 6.90
CA THR A 751 26.05 5.99 8.01
C THR A 751 27.10 5.03 8.53
N SER A 752 26.89 3.71 8.39
CA SER A 752 27.88 2.71 8.77
C SER A 752 29.19 2.97 8.03
N THR A 753 30.33 2.99 8.73
CA THR A 753 31.66 3.27 8.13
C THR A 753 32.38 2.01 7.68
N ASN A 754 32.03 0.86 8.25
CA ASN A 754 32.60 -0.42 7.86
C ASN A 754 32.08 -0.83 6.48
N ARG A 755 33.00 -1.00 5.52
CA ARG A 755 32.71 -1.44 4.14
C ARG A 755 33.05 -2.91 3.92
N LYS A 756 33.05 -3.71 4.99
CA LYS A 756 33.33 -5.15 4.96
C LYS A 756 32.12 -5.95 5.43
N VAL A 757 31.68 -6.92 4.63
CA VAL A 757 30.65 -7.91 4.97
C VAL A 757 31.34 -9.25 5.20
N THR A 758 31.17 -9.84 6.38
CA THR A 758 31.78 -11.14 6.72
C THR A 758 30.76 -12.26 6.96
N ASN A 759 29.47 -11.94 6.94
CA ASN A 759 28.36 -12.87 7.16
C ASN A 759 27.30 -12.70 6.06
N LEU A 760 26.54 -13.75 5.76
CA LEU A 760 25.41 -13.68 4.82
C LEU A 760 24.28 -12.77 5.30
N ILE A 761 24.12 -12.63 6.62
CA ILE A 761 23.20 -11.67 7.23
C ILE A 761 24.02 -10.54 7.85
N THR A 762 23.71 -9.32 7.47
CA THR A 762 24.36 -8.12 8.00
C THR A 762 23.36 -6.99 8.18
N TYR A 763 23.72 -5.98 8.96
CA TYR A 763 22.87 -4.83 9.24
C TYR A 763 23.60 -3.55 8.91
N PHE A 764 22.90 -2.60 8.32
CA PHE A 764 23.43 -1.29 7.98
C PHE A 764 22.50 -0.19 8.45
N ASP A 765 23.11 0.88 8.93
CA ASP A 765 22.41 2.07 9.39
C ASP A 765 22.39 3.10 8.26
N PHE A 766 21.21 3.65 8.01
CA PHE A 766 21.00 4.73 7.06
C PHE A 766 20.42 5.94 7.79
N ILE A 767 20.55 7.11 7.16
CA ILE A 767 19.91 8.32 7.65
C ILE A 767 19.29 9.09 6.49
N GLN A 768 18.05 9.53 6.68
CA GLN A 768 17.41 10.51 5.82
C GLN A 768 18.04 11.88 6.15
N THR A 769 18.74 12.49 5.19
CA THR A 769 19.64 13.63 5.46
C THR A 769 18.91 14.94 5.73
N GLU A 770 17.81 15.20 5.03
CA GLU A 770 16.92 16.35 5.21
C GLU A 770 15.58 15.90 5.79
N LYS A 771 14.89 16.75 6.56
CA LYS A 771 13.50 16.45 6.94
C LYS A 771 12.57 16.70 5.75
N VAL A 772 11.45 15.99 5.72
CA VAL A 772 10.38 16.25 4.74
C VAL A 772 9.72 17.60 5.03
N THR A 773 9.57 18.41 3.99
CA THR A 773 8.90 19.70 4.00
C THR A 773 8.00 19.87 2.76
N ASP A 774 7.43 21.06 2.60
CA ASP A 774 6.74 21.49 1.39
C ASP A 774 7.59 21.36 0.12
N THR A 775 8.88 21.69 0.18
CA THR A 775 9.81 21.72 -0.96
C THR A 775 10.83 20.59 -0.95
N MET A 776 10.92 19.84 0.16
CA MET A 776 11.71 18.63 0.28
C MET A 776 10.79 17.42 0.47
N LYS A 777 10.42 16.77 -0.62
CA LYS A 777 9.40 15.71 -0.64
C LYS A 777 9.97 14.38 -0.16
N ALA A 778 9.10 13.53 0.39
CA ALA A 778 9.43 12.17 0.80
C ALA A 778 9.87 11.32 -0.40
N ARG A 779 10.78 10.37 -0.17
CA ARG A 779 11.30 9.45 -1.21
C ARG A 779 11.15 8.01 -0.74
N SER A 780 10.75 7.12 -1.64
CA SER A 780 10.83 5.67 -1.43
C SER A 780 12.06 5.16 -2.17
N LEU A 781 12.94 4.46 -1.47
CA LEU A 781 14.15 3.88 -2.02
C LEU A 781 14.12 2.37 -1.88
N VAL A 782 14.97 1.72 -2.65
CA VAL A 782 15.31 0.31 -2.50
C VAL A 782 16.82 0.17 -2.40
N ALA A 783 17.29 -0.54 -1.39
CA ALA A 783 18.71 -0.79 -1.15
C ALA A 783 19.05 -2.26 -1.40
N TYR A 784 20.10 -2.56 -2.17
CA TYR A 784 20.50 -3.94 -2.46
C TYR A 784 21.99 -4.04 -2.80
N PHE A 785 22.57 -5.23 -2.60
CA PHE A 785 23.92 -5.56 -3.04
C PHE A 785 23.92 -6.12 -4.45
N ARG A 786 24.91 -5.73 -5.24
CA ARG A 786 25.21 -6.31 -6.55
C ARG A 786 26.69 -6.54 -6.78
N THR A 787 27.01 -7.40 -7.73
CA THR A 787 28.36 -7.55 -8.31
C THR A 787 28.70 -6.41 -9.27
N GLU A 788 29.95 -6.38 -9.74
CA GLU A 788 30.43 -5.41 -10.74
C GLU A 788 29.73 -5.53 -12.11
N ASP A 789 29.34 -6.75 -12.52
CA ASP A 789 28.59 -7.03 -13.74
C ASP A 789 27.07 -6.76 -13.61
N GLY A 790 26.61 -6.37 -12.42
CA GLY A 790 25.24 -5.90 -12.20
C GLY A 790 24.27 -6.95 -11.67
N GLU A 791 24.71 -8.17 -11.41
CA GLU A 791 23.90 -9.22 -10.78
C GLU A 791 23.53 -8.82 -9.34
N LYS A 792 22.23 -8.80 -9.00
CA LYS A 792 21.80 -8.61 -7.60
C LYS A 792 22.12 -9.85 -6.74
N ILE A 793 22.86 -9.62 -5.66
CA ILE A 793 23.38 -10.64 -4.74
C ILE A 793 22.83 -10.54 -3.32
N SER A 794 22.08 -9.48 -3.04
CA SER A 794 21.14 -9.43 -1.94
C SER A 794 19.80 -8.99 -2.48
N PHE A 795 18.86 -8.89 -1.58
CA PHE A 795 17.58 -8.30 -1.87
C PHE A 795 17.50 -6.82 -1.75
N ASP A 796 16.40 -6.38 -2.34
CA ASP A 796 15.75 -5.11 -2.21
C ASP A 796 15.24 -4.94 -0.78
N VAL A 797 15.90 -4.05 -0.05
CA VAL A 797 15.51 -3.54 1.25
C VAL A 797 14.78 -2.22 0.99
N PRO A 798 13.44 -2.18 1.11
CA PRO A 798 12.68 -0.96 0.90
C PRO A 798 12.92 0.03 2.05
N ILE A 799 13.31 1.25 1.73
CA ILE A 799 13.52 2.34 2.70
C ILE A 799 12.55 3.48 2.38
N MET A 800 11.67 3.82 3.33
CA MET A 800 10.75 4.94 3.18
C MET A 800 11.25 6.18 3.92
N ALA A 801 11.84 7.10 3.17
CA ALA A 801 12.32 8.38 3.68
C ALA A 801 11.20 9.42 3.69
N ASN A 802 10.39 9.42 4.75
CA ASN A 802 9.24 10.32 4.89
C ASN A 802 9.21 11.13 6.20
N SER A 803 10.28 11.05 7.01
CA SER A 803 10.28 11.64 8.36
C SER A 803 10.33 13.17 8.30
N ARG A 804 9.57 13.81 9.19
CA ARG A 804 9.48 15.27 9.32
C ARG A 804 10.22 15.81 10.55
N GLU A 805 10.83 14.92 11.34
CA GLU A 805 11.50 15.27 12.58
C GLU A 805 12.78 16.09 12.32
N ASP A 806 12.99 17.14 13.09
CA ASP A 806 14.23 17.93 13.03
C ASP A 806 15.45 17.09 13.48
N ALA A 807 15.26 16.33 14.56
CA ALA A 807 16.25 15.46 15.18
C ALA A 807 16.76 14.37 14.20
N PRO A 808 18.05 14.35 13.83
CA PRO A 808 18.61 13.36 12.91
C PRO A 808 18.45 11.90 13.38
N GLU A 809 18.53 11.65 14.69
CA GLU A 809 18.35 10.34 15.30
C GLU A 809 16.94 9.76 15.15
N LYS A 810 15.95 10.59 14.85
CA LYS A 810 14.57 10.15 14.51
C LYS A 810 14.35 9.99 13.01
N ARG A 811 15.44 10.05 12.23
CA ARG A 811 15.49 9.92 10.77
C ARG A 811 16.43 8.80 10.33
N THR A 812 16.78 7.89 11.26
CA THR A 812 17.65 6.76 11.00
C THR A 812 16.87 5.49 10.71
N PHE A 813 17.44 4.63 9.87
CA PHE A 813 16.92 3.30 9.53
C PHE A 813 17.99 2.27 9.88
N HIS A 814 17.60 1.18 10.53
CA HIS A 814 18.49 0.06 10.84
C HIS A 814 18.02 -1.14 10.04
N GLU A 815 18.65 -1.38 8.90
CA GLU A 815 18.12 -2.32 7.93
C GLU A 815 18.95 -3.59 7.82
N LYS A 816 18.24 -4.71 7.73
CA LYS A 816 18.81 -6.04 7.57
C LYS A 816 19.02 -6.36 6.10
N PHE A 817 20.22 -6.80 5.75
CA PHE A 817 20.56 -7.33 4.44
C PHE A 817 20.84 -8.82 4.54
N THR A 818 20.20 -9.59 3.66
CA THR A 818 20.43 -11.02 3.50
C THR A 818 21.02 -11.26 2.11
N LEU A 819 22.26 -11.74 2.08
CA LEU A 819 22.99 -12.11 0.88
C LEU A 819 22.66 -13.55 0.46
N LYS A 820 22.69 -13.83 -0.84
CA LYS A 820 22.49 -15.16 -1.41
C LYS A 820 23.56 -16.15 -0.92
N SER A 821 23.20 -17.41 -0.67
CA SER A 821 24.18 -18.41 -0.21
C SER A 821 25.06 -18.89 -1.37
N ARG A 822 26.25 -18.29 -1.51
CA ARG A 822 27.22 -18.63 -2.56
C ARG A 822 28.65 -18.34 -2.14
N GLU A 823 29.60 -18.82 -2.94
CA GLU A 823 31.00 -18.44 -2.78
C GLU A 823 31.20 -16.97 -3.18
N TYR A 824 31.74 -16.17 -2.27
CA TYR A 824 32.15 -14.79 -2.51
C TYR A 824 33.67 -14.73 -2.60
N LYS A 825 34.20 -14.28 -3.74
CA LYS A 825 35.64 -14.31 -3.99
C LYS A 825 36.32 -13.10 -3.35
N TYR A 826 37.33 -13.38 -2.55
CA TYR A 826 38.17 -12.35 -1.98
C TYR A 826 38.91 -11.56 -3.08
N GLY A 827 38.63 -10.26 -3.17
CA GLY A 827 39.22 -9.34 -4.16
C GLY A 827 38.25 -8.87 -5.26
N ASP A 828 37.09 -9.52 -5.42
CA ASP A 828 36.02 -9.04 -6.30
C ASP A 828 35.37 -7.78 -5.70
N LYS A 829 34.86 -6.91 -6.58
CA LYS A 829 34.14 -5.69 -6.18
C LYS A 829 32.65 -5.95 -6.06
N TYR A 830 32.11 -5.57 -4.91
CA TYR A 830 30.67 -5.60 -4.64
C TYR A 830 30.19 -4.21 -4.30
N TYR A 831 28.92 -3.93 -4.57
CA TYR A 831 28.34 -2.62 -4.35
C TYR A 831 27.03 -2.72 -3.60
N LEU A 832 26.88 -1.95 -2.52
CA LEU A 832 25.56 -1.60 -2.00
C LEU A 832 25.03 -0.42 -2.80
N VAL A 833 23.87 -0.60 -3.42
CA VAL A 833 23.18 0.38 -4.25
C VAL A 833 21.94 0.85 -3.51
N LEU A 834 21.68 2.16 -3.50
CA LEU A 834 20.39 2.74 -3.17
C LEU A 834 19.81 3.33 -4.46
N ALA A 835 18.66 2.82 -4.89
CA ALA A 835 17.96 3.28 -6.07
C ALA A 835 16.56 3.80 -5.72
N ASP A 836 15.96 4.57 -6.62
CA ASP A 836 14.55 4.97 -6.49
C ASP A 836 13.65 3.73 -6.59
N ALA A 837 12.73 3.56 -5.65
CA ALA A 837 11.83 2.39 -5.65
C ALA A 837 10.86 2.36 -6.84
N ASN A 838 10.62 3.51 -7.50
CA ASN A 838 9.74 3.58 -8.69
C ASN A 838 10.53 3.41 -10.00
N ASP A 839 11.85 3.56 -9.96
CA ASP A 839 12.75 3.34 -11.11
C ASP A 839 14.13 2.92 -10.60
N GLU A 840 14.35 1.61 -10.48
CA GLU A 840 15.61 1.08 -9.96
C GLU A 840 16.83 1.39 -10.83
N LYS A 841 16.62 1.84 -12.09
CA LYS A 841 17.71 2.32 -12.95
C LYS A 841 18.23 3.68 -12.49
N ASN A 842 17.41 4.43 -11.75
CA ASN A 842 17.80 5.67 -11.12
C ASN A 842 18.55 5.38 -9.81
N ILE A 843 19.86 5.15 -9.94
CA ILE A 843 20.76 4.95 -8.79
C ILE A 843 21.04 6.30 -8.14
N LEU A 844 20.71 6.39 -6.85
CA LEU A 844 20.85 7.60 -6.04
C LEU A 844 22.21 7.63 -5.34
N GLN A 845 22.60 6.49 -4.76
CA GLN A 845 23.88 6.30 -4.08
C GLN A 845 24.44 4.91 -4.36
N GLN A 846 25.77 4.77 -4.40
CA GLN A 846 26.45 3.49 -4.54
C GLN A 846 27.71 3.47 -3.67
N TYR A 847 27.90 2.41 -2.90
CA TYR A 847 29.03 2.22 -2.00
C TYR A 847 29.76 0.91 -2.33
N GLU A 848 31.08 0.97 -2.53
CA GLU A 848 31.91 -0.21 -2.72
C GLU A 848 32.10 -0.97 -1.40
N PHE A 849 31.95 -2.29 -1.44
CA PHE A 849 32.07 -3.20 -0.32
C PHE A 849 32.98 -4.37 -0.65
N MET A 850 33.73 -4.81 0.36
CA MET A 850 34.46 -6.07 0.36
C MET A 850 33.60 -7.13 1.04
N ILE A 851 33.30 -8.23 0.35
CA ILE A 851 32.60 -9.39 0.91
C ILE A 851 33.63 -10.50 1.12
N ASP A 852 33.78 -10.93 2.37
CA ASP A 852 34.77 -11.91 2.82
C ASP A 852 34.09 -12.86 3.81
N ILE A 853 33.28 -13.77 3.27
CA ILE A 853 32.48 -14.74 4.02
C ILE A 853 33.25 -16.06 4.04
N ALA A 854 33.83 -16.40 5.20
CA ALA A 854 34.76 -17.52 5.33
C ALA A 854 34.10 -18.91 5.29
N PHE A 855 32.79 -19.01 5.54
CA PHE A 855 32.03 -20.26 5.57
C PHE A 855 30.63 -20.03 5.00
N VAL A 856 30.26 -20.77 3.94
CA VAL A 856 28.91 -20.75 3.34
C VAL A 856 27.95 -21.69 4.09
N ASP A 857 28.48 -22.57 4.94
CA ASP A 857 27.71 -23.44 5.84
C ASP A 857 27.43 -22.74 7.18
N ASP A 858 26.14 -22.54 7.46
CA ASP A 858 25.57 -21.92 8.65
C ASP A 858 26.02 -22.64 9.94
N PHE A 859 26.83 -21.98 10.77
CA PHE A 859 26.84 -22.25 12.21
C PHE A 859 25.81 -21.33 12.85
N GLY A 860 24.64 -21.88 13.15
CA GLY A 860 23.62 -21.21 13.95
C GLY A 860 24.16 -20.86 15.33
N PHE A 861 24.10 -19.57 15.67
CA PHE A 861 24.10 -19.06 17.04
C PHE A 861 22.86 -18.20 17.25
#